data_AF-A0A955F850-F1
#
_entry.id   AF-A0A955F850-F1
#
_cell.length_a   1.000
_cell.length_b   1.000
_cell.length_c   1.000
_cell.angle_alpha   90.00
_cell.angle_beta   90.00
_cell.angle_gamma   90.00
#
_symmetry.space_group_name_H-M   'P 1'
#
loop_
_entity.id
_entity.type
_entity.pdbx_description
1 polymer ?
#
loop_
_entity_poly.entity_id
_entity_poly.type
_entity_poly.pdbx_seq_one_letter_code
_entity_poly.pdbx_strand_id
1 'polypeptide(L)'
;RVNASNFTISGATDVASRALTLTNGTFRLSSSQTVTLASGTSGLGYTIPATAQLWIDGGTAQMTSTVNENLILRGKIRLSAGAINVGTVSDGSVVNSLVYDANTAAIQISGGTMTVGGSFRTDGSARDLTYVQSGGTLIVGRYKDDATTTQGAFEMNNSSASSFTMSGGTLQVVRANATASAFGLRIVGVSTSSVTGGTVQLVTSNTADWDMSVTSSVPFYDLQIGPNPSFTQSVGTPNGGQASFTILNNLRINIAGDFRLFRFTGNQGQNIVNATIGGHLYRESGSFNSGNTSTVTFNSSSANDTIYGNGSTISFTNLTLNNTFSGGKIVLAPSTNIIVTRDFTSTSGAFDAVSGKNNLTMQSSTFNQAISIGTTTLTVNNLVIDNSFGGTGVTVSGGDLVVDSTLTLTNGVLNIGSNGLTINDTIPSILGGPFTDQKHIQTSGIVSDKGVTIAYPSLPADRTIPVGTGGNYTPARIVIYNAGTTPAEGTVKVIPVNSIHPNLTNGQNDGINYYWKVSKTGLASDILDSLIFDFKGVGVTGTNYGTFVGGYFVPFTWQSGTGAPANASFSPTDSTMRFTNPGPSVLQGDYTAALSGEFGGVTTYYSLGGSWTAAASWSTAGFGGAPAASTPTSSTPVIIGDSKTINITGATVSAASVYFDSRTGGTPGPGTLNITSTNSHSLGDVSGIGTIILNPTGITPIIPTGTFSNFVANDSGTFIFGGSINYTIPTGLTTYNNLVFFNNTIKTLGVNTSVNGSLRLLAGTLATGAFTLNHQGAAGDSLAASAGTRMFITGTNNFPASYQTYNLDSTNAVSYNQNASQSVYGGITYGRLYLQNTGATVVKTLLGNITVKDSLTVSTTTGSNRLDVSASNYTISLKGHLALTQTSGSTKLLLRSNTVTFNGNNAQTITTGSGTVNNFNNLTINNTAGVTFAANTQTDSVRGTLTVNAGNNLNLGAGNSWFFAGNASYPSQSGTLTSTATTNLNLSGTTVNDSLRFASSAAARSLNNVTLNRTASSARVVVTGTRSDSLTVGGTLTLTKGILEIQNTGLIKLTNTTTPVSGGDTINYVDGRMAIQFPASVAAVRNFPVGAGNFYRPVRLRGSSGATAPLLRVEIIPRAAPTNSFPTEIQQTSNVRFYRLDIIGGNAFTTNTDT
;
A
#
# COMPACT_ATOMS: atom_id res chain seq x y z
N ARG A 1 23.21 41.53 -21.56
CA ARG A 1 21.79 41.24 -21.90
C ARG A 1 21.23 42.49 -22.56
N VAL A 2 21.03 42.47 -23.87
CA VAL A 2 20.41 43.58 -24.61
C VAL A 2 18.92 43.31 -24.64
N ASN A 3 18.10 44.23 -24.15
CA ASN A 3 16.64 44.10 -24.15
C ASN A 3 16.09 45.15 -25.12
N ALA A 4 15.59 44.71 -26.27
CA ALA A 4 15.01 45.58 -27.30
C ALA A 4 13.54 45.19 -27.48
N SER A 5 12.62 46.13 -27.27
CA SER A 5 11.18 45.87 -27.26
C SER A 5 10.49 46.13 -28.62
N ASN A 6 11.17 46.75 -29.59
CA ASN A 6 10.65 47.06 -30.92
C ASN A 6 11.78 47.07 -31.96
N PHE A 7 12.23 45.90 -32.40
CA PHE A 7 13.20 45.78 -33.48
C PHE A 7 12.59 44.98 -34.64
N THR A 8 13.09 45.20 -35.86
CA THR A 8 12.75 44.41 -37.04
C THR A 8 14.03 43.76 -37.54
N ILE A 9 14.03 42.44 -37.74
CA ILE A 9 15.11 41.73 -38.42
C ILE A 9 14.74 41.65 -39.90
N SER A 10 15.35 42.50 -40.73
CA SER A 10 15.04 42.63 -42.17
C SER A 10 16.22 42.27 -43.10
N GLY A 11 17.26 41.61 -42.57
CA GLY A 11 18.36 41.09 -43.39
C GLY A 11 17.93 39.90 -44.26
N ALA A 12 18.79 39.49 -45.20
CA ALA A 12 18.55 38.32 -46.04
C ALA A 12 18.49 37.01 -45.22
N THR A 13 17.60 36.10 -45.60
CA THR A 13 17.31 34.84 -44.89
C THR A 13 17.58 33.59 -45.73
N ASP A 14 18.01 33.78 -46.97
CA ASP A 14 18.27 32.78 -48.02
C ASP A 14 19.75 32.77 -48.47
N VAL A 15 20.63 33.38 -47.69
CA VAL A 15 22.09 33.43 -47.92
C VAL A 15 22.86 32.81 -46.74
N ALA A 16 24.18 32.62 -46.90
CA ALA A 16 25.02 32.02 -45.87
C ALA A 16 25.09 32.84 -44.56
N SER A 17 25.17 34.18 -44.66
CA SER A 17 25.13 35.09 -43.51
C SER A 17 23.72 35.63 -43.31
N ARG A 18 22.96 35.00 -42.41
CA ARG A 18 21.53 35.26 -42.25
C ARG A 18 21.23 36.42 -41.31
N ALA A 19 20.06 37.01 -41.51
CA ALA A 19 19.52 38.11 -40.72
C ALA A 19 19.57 37.87 -39.20
N LEU A 20 19.43 36.61 -38.76
CA LEU A 20 19.76 36.17 -37.41
C LEU A 20 20.72 34.99 -37.49
N THR A 21 21.96 35.17 -37.05
CA THR A 21 22.94 34.08 -36.91
C THR A 21 23.31 33.91 -35.44
N LEU A 22 23.06 32.73 -34.87
CA LEU A 22 23.46 32.41 -33.51
C LEU A 22 24.89 31.89 -33.49
N THR A 23 25.75 32.50 -32.67
CA THR A 23 27.15 32.07 -32.49
C THR A 23 27.40 31.58 -31.07
N ASN A 24 26.99 32.34 -30.05
CA ASN A 24 27.07 32.00 -28.63
C ASN A 24 25.94 32.70 -27.84
N GLY A 25 25.59 32.17 -26.66
CA GLY A 25 24.66 32.83 -25.73
C GLY A 25 23.17 32.60 -26.07
N THR A 26 22.27 33.36 -25.44
CA THR A 26 20.81 33.16 -25.60
C THR A 26 20.18 34.29 -26.40
N PHE A 27 19.53 33.95 -27.51
CA PHE A 27 18.54 34.82 -28.15
C PHE A 27 17.16 34.50 -27.57
N ARG A 28 16.56 35.46 -26.86
CA ARG A 28 15.20 35.33 -26.31
C ARG A 28 14.24 36.25 -27.07
N LEU A 29 13.25 35.66 -27.72
CA LEU A 29 12.16 36.36 -28.38
C LEU A 29 10.90 36.34 -27.50
N SER A 30 10.69 37.40 -26.72
CA SER A 30 9.50 37.56 -25.88
C SER A 30 8.46 38.56 -26.44
N SER A 31 8.80 39.31 -27.49
CA SER A 31 7.85 40.15 -28.20
C SER A 31 7.00 39.29 -29.15
N SER A 32 5.74 39.67 -29.35
CA SER A 32 4.81 38.99 -30.28
C SER A 32 5.14 39.30 -31.75
N GLN A 33 6.35 38.97 -32.18
CA GLN A 33 6.83 39.18 -33.54
C GLN A 33 7.23 37.85 -34.20
N THR A 34 7.26 37.84 -35.52
CA THR A 34 7.73 36.71 -36.32
C THR A 34 9.16 36.95 -36.80
N VAL A 35 10.06 36.00 -36.53
CA VAL A 35 11.45 35.98 -37.00
C VAL A 35 11.62 34.80 -37.97
N THR A 36 11.98 35.09 -39.21
CA THR A 36 12.32 34.07 -40.20
C THR A 36 13.79 33.67 -40.04
N LEU A 37 14.03 32.40 -39.69
CA LEU A 37 15.37 31.82 -39.53
C LEU A 37 15.97 31.37 -40.88
N ALA A 38 15.11 30.94 -41.80
CA ALA A 38 15.46 30.40 -43.11
C ALA A 38 14.32 30.63 -44.10
N SER A 39 14.64 30.96 -45.35
CA SER A 39 13.65 31.05 -46.44
C SER A 39 14.28 30.74 -47.80
N GLY A 40 13.43 30.62 -48.83
CA GLY A 40 13.86 30.53 -50.22
C GLY A 40 14.33 29.13 -50.63
N THR A 41 15.25 29.09 -51.60
CA THR A 41 15.71 27.87 -52.30
C THR A 41 17.19 27.56 -52.05
N SER A 42 17.81 28.15 -51.02
CA SER A 42 19.27 28.13 -50.79
C SER A 42 19.87 26.74 -50.52
N GLY A 43 19.08 25.84 -49.93
CA GLY A 43 19.52 24.52 -49.47
C GLY A 43 20.41 24.53 -48.21
N LEU A 44 20.65 25.68 -47.57
CA LEU A 44 21.70 25.82 -46.55
C LEU A 44 21.29 25.43 -45.11
N GLY A 45 20.00 25.29 -44.80
CA GLY A 45 19.50 24.96 -43.45
C GLY A 45 19.80 26.05 -42.39
N TYR A 46 19.42 25.82 -41.12
CA TYR A 46 19.71 26.75 -40.02
C TYR A 46 20.35 26.02 -38.83
N THR A 47 21.45 26.51 -38.28
CA THR A 47 22.16 25.84 -37.18
C THR A 47 22.07 26.63 -35.87
N ILE A 48 21.71 25.94 -34.79
CA ILE A 48 21.86 26.42 -33.41
C ILE A 48 23.12 25.78 -32.82
N PRO A 49 24.25 26.50 -32.69
CA PRO A 49 25.52 25.91 -32.24
C PRO A 49 25.49 25.50 -30.76
N ALA A 50 26.43 24.65 -30.34
CA ALA A 50 26.49 24.02 -29.01
C ALA A 50 26.44 25.01 -27.83
N THR A 51 26.98 26.21 -28.03
CA THR A 51 27.08 27.27 -27.02
C THR A 51 25.94 28.28 -27.09
N ALA A 52 24.95 28.07 -27.97
CA ALA A 52 23.82 28.98 -28.17
C ALA A 52 22.48 28.39 -27.72
N GLN A 53 21.54 29.29 -27.39
CA GLN A 53 20.16 28.95 -27.08
C GLN A 53 19.19 29.84 -27.88
N LEU A 54 18.24 29.22 -28.56
CA LEU A 54 17.03 29.87 -29.09
C LEU A 54 15.92 29.74 -28.07
N TRP A 55 15.46 30.86 -27.49
CA TRP A 55 14.36 30.88 -26.53
C TRP A 55 13.17 31.68 -27.07
N ILE A 56 12.06 31.01 -27.35
CA ILE A 56 10.80 31.64 -27.73
C ILE A 56 9.88 31.70 -26.51
N ASP A 57 9.42 32.90 -26.18
CA ASP A 57 8.68 33.23 -24.97
C ASP A 57 7.57 34.25 -25.26
N GLY A 58 6.91 34.09 -26.42
CA GLY A 58 5.79 34.93 -26.87
C GLY A 58 5.72 35.16 -28.38
N GLY A 59 6.85 35.19 -29.08
CA GLY A 59 6.91 35.41 -30.54
C GLY A 59 6.85 34.13 -31.38
N THR A 60 7.13 34.26 -32.68
CA THR A 60 7.20 33.14 -33.64
C THR A 60 8.58 33.07 -34.27
N ALA A 61 9.22 31.90 -34.27
CA ALA A 61 10.38 31.64 -35.11
C ALA A 61 9.99 30.65 -36.21
N GLN A 62 10.33 30.93 -37.47
CA GLN A 62 9.90 30.08 -38.59
C GLN A 62 10.99 29.87 -39.64
N MET A 63 11.00 28.67 -40.22
CA MET A 63 11.69 28.33 -41.45
C MET A 63 10.65 28.14 -42.55
N THR A 64 10.69 28.99 -43.58
CA THR A 64 9.72 29.00 -44.69
C THR A 64 10.35 28.58 -46.01
N SER A 65 11.44 27.82 -45.96
CA SER A 65 12.16 27.33 -47.13
C SER A 65 11.25 26.44 -47.98
N THR A 66 11.32 26.59 -49.30
CA THR A 66 10.52 25.83 -50.27
C THR A 66 11.31 24.67 -50.89
N VAL A 67 12.45 24.33 -50.29
CA VAL A 67 13.31 23.19 -50.62
C VAL A 67 13.70 22.47 -49.33
N ASN A 68 14.24 21.26 -49.44
CA ASN A 68 14.63 20.45 -48.28
C ASN A 68 15.76 21.13 -47.50
N GLU A 69 15.40 21.74 -46.36
CA GLU A 69 16.31 22.47 -45.46
C GLU A 69 15.99 22.13 -44.00
N ASN A 70 17.00 21.70 -43.23
CA ASN A 70 16.81 21.25 -41.86
C ASN A 70 17.21 22.32 -40.83
N LEU A 71 16.55 22.28 -39.66
CA LEU A 71 17.02 22.94 -38.45
C LEU A 71 18.02 22.01 -37.75
N ILE A 72 19.29 22.39 -37.71
CA ILE A 72 20.37 21.64 -37.06
C ILE A 72 20.53 22.12 -35.61
N LEU A 73 20.35 21.20 -34.65
CA LEU A 73 20.41 21.47 -33.22
C LEU A 73 21.69 20.89 -32.59
N ARG A 74 22.59 21.78 -32.16
CA ARG A 74 23.75 21.44 -31.32
C ARG A 74 23.65 22.01 -29.91
N GLY A 75 23.07 23.20 -29.80
CA GLY A 75 22.84 23.88 -28.52
C GLY A 75 21.46 23.59 -27.96
N LYS A 76 20.72 24.64 -27.62
CA LYS A 76 19.45 24.50 -26.91
C LYS A 76 18.27 25.24 -27.55
N ILE A 77 17.11 24.61 -27.58
CA ILE A 77 15.83 25.26 -27.84
C ILE A 77 15.04 25.31 -26.53
N ARG A 78 14.47 26.48 -26.23
CA ARG A 78 13.49 26.66 -25.14
C ARG A 78 12.24 27.31 -25.69
N LEU A 79 11.08 26.70 -25.48
CA LEU A 79 9.78 27.22 -25.86
C LEU A 79 8.92 27.35 -24.60
N SER A 80 8.65 28.57 -24.17
CA SER A 80 7.85 28.88 -22.99
C SER A 80 6.48 29.46 -23.33
N ALA A 81 6.37 30.16 -24.47
CA ALA A 81 5.14 30.64 -25.10
C ALA A 81 5.43 30.98 -26.57
N GLY A 82 4.40 31.18 -27.42
CA GLY A 82 4.58 31.49 -28.84
C GLY A 82 4.73 30.25 -29.74
N ALA A 83 5.42 30.37 -30.88
CA ALA A 83 5.52 29.29 -31.86
C ALA A 83 6.93 29.10 -32.46
N ILE A 84 7.27 27.85 -32.79
CA ILE A 84 8.42 27.50 -33.63
C ILE A 84 7.93 26.63 -34.79
N ASN A 85 8.15 27.06 -36.03
CA ASN A 85 7.72 26.31 -37.22
C ASN A 85 8.93 25.93 -38.08
N VAL A 86 9.24 24.65 -38.18
CA VAL A 86 10.29 24.10 -39.03
C VAL A 86 9.63 23.55 -40.29
N GLY A 87 9.58 24.36 -41.35
CA GLY A 87 8.84 24.07 -42.57
C GLY A 87 7.38 24.55 -42.51
N THR A 88 6.93 25.16 -43.61
CA THR A 88 5.56 25.70 -43.75
C THR A 88 4.85 25.19 -45.01
N VAL A 89 5.52 24.36 -45.81
CA VAL A 89 4.99 23.83 -47.07
C VAL A 89 4.03 22.68 -46.79
N SER A 90 2.73 22.95 -46.90
CA SER A 90 1.68 22.04 -46.43
C SER A 90 1.27 20.94 -47.43
N ASP A 91 1.75 20.99 -48.67
CA ASP A 91 1.42 20.01 -49.71
C ASP A 91 2.30 18.74 -49.66
N GLY A 92 3.25 18.66 -48.72
CA GLY A 92 4.17 17.53 -48.59
C GLY A 92 5.22 17.43 -49.70
N SER A 93 5.44 18.47 -50.51
CA SER A 93 6.50 18.47 -51.52
C SER A 93 7.91 18.57 -50.90
N VAL A 94 8.02 19.16 -49.71
CA VAL A 94 9.30 19.48 -49.02
C VAL A 94 9.38 18.80 -47.66
N VAL A 95 10.58 18.37 -47.28
CA VAL A 95 10.90 17.86 -45.95
C VAL A 95 11.84 18.83 -45.24
N ASN A 96 11.33 19.52 -44.21
CA ASN A 96 12.13 20.31 -43.29
C ASN A 96 12.10 19.64 -41.91
N SER A 97 13.19 18.95 -41.59
CA SER A 97 13.35 18.20 -40.35
C SER A 97 14.09 19.02 -39.29
N LEU A 98 13.90 18.67 -38.02
CA LEU A 98 14.80 19.05 -36.94
C LEU A 98 15.80 17.91 -36.73
N VAL A 99 17.08 18.20 -36.96
CA VAL A 99 18.17 17.22 -36.84
C VAL A 99 19.09 17.63 -35.71
N TYR A 100 19.26 16.79 -34.70
CA TYR A 100 20.30 16.99 -33.68
C TYR A 100 21.54 16.16 -34.03
N ASP A 101 22.70 16.83 -34.07
CA ASP A 101 23.96 16.25 -34.55
C ASP A 101 25.12 16.43 -33.54
N ALA A 102 24.82 16.85 -32.31
CA ALA A 102 25.81 16.96 -31.23
C ALA A 102 25.25 16.49 -29.88
N ASN A 103 26.14 16.03 -29.00
CA ASN A 103 25.78 15.50 -27.67
C ASN A 103 25.36 16.57 -26.64
N THR A 104 25.38 17.85 -27.03
CA THR A 104 24.94 18.97 -26.21
C THR A 104 23.51 19.42 -26.52
N ALA A 105 22.83 18.75 -27.47
CA ALA A 105 21.51 19.12 -27.93
C ALA A 105 20.47 19.03 -26.80
N ALA A 106 19.67 20.09 -26.63
CA ALA A 106 18.62 20.14 -25.62
C ALA A 106 17.36 20.84 -26.13
N ILE A 107 16.19 20.30 -25.77
CA ILE A 107 14.88 20.91 -26.02
C ILE A 107 14.10 21.00 -24.70
N GLN A 108 13.55 22.19 -24.44
CA GLN A 108 12.69 22.45 -23.28
C GLN A 108 11.38 23.11 -23.73
N ILE A 109 10.25 22.45 -23.53
CA ILE A 109 8.92 22.95 -23.89
C ILE A 109 8.09 23.05 -22.61
N SER A 110 7.74 24.28 -22.22
CA SER A 110 6.86 24.55 -21.06
C SER A 110 5.53 25.20 -21.45
N GLY A 111 5.37 25.60 -22.72
CA GLY A 111 4.18 26.23 -23.29
C GLY A 111 4.35 26.42 -24.80
N GLY A 112 3.42 27.10 -25.47
CA GLY A 112 3.49 27.35 -26.92
C GLY A 112 3.34 26.11 -27.81
N THR A 113 3.55 26.29 -29.12
CA THR A 113 3.48 25.21 -30.13
C THR A 113 4.76 25.14 -30.97
N MET A 114 5.39 23.98 -31.02
CA MET A 114 6.47 23.67 -31.95
C MET A 114 5.97 22.72 -33.03
N THR A 115 6.06 23.12 -34.29
CA THR A 115 5.69 22.30 -35.44
C THR A 115 6.93 21.98 -36.26
N VAL A 116 7.18 20.70 -36.50
CA VAL A 116 8.20 20.19 -37.42
C VAL A 116 7.48 19.53 -38.58
N GLY A 117 7.66 20.09 -39.78
CA GLY A 117 7.04 19.60 -41.00
C GLY A 117 7.51 18.20 -41.38
N GLY A 118 8.82 17.96 -41.23
CA GLY A 118 9.48 16.65 -41.36
C GLY A 118 9.70 15.94 -40.02
N SER A 119 10.79 15.16 -39.93
CA SER A 119 11.13 14.39 -38.73
C SER A 119 11.88 15.22 -37.68
N PHE A 120 11.77 14.85 -36.43
CA PHE A 120 12.69 15.20 -35.36
C PHE A 120 13.56 13.98 -35.08
N ARG A 121 14.81 14.00 -35.54
CA ARG A 121 15.69 12.84 -35.49
C ARG A 121 17.16 13.19 -35.35
N THR A 122 17.99 12.16 -35.24
CA THR A 122 19.46 12.32 -35.26
C THR A 122 19.95 12.49 -36.71
N ASP A 123 21.22 12.88 -36.86
CA ASP A 123 21.97 12.87 -38.13
C ASP A 123 22.18 11.47 -38.74
N GLY A 124 21.62 10.41 -38.15
CA GLY A 124 21.88 9.01 -38.48
C GLY A 124 22.94 8.36 -37.58
N SER A 125 23.63 9.15 -36.75
CA SER A 125 24.57 8.66 -35.73
C SER A 125 23.91 8.63 -34.34
N ALA A 126 24.51 7.86 -33.42
CA ALA A 126 24.19 7.92 -32.00
C ALA A 126 24.53 9.32 -31.43
N ARG A 127 23.54 10.02 -30.86
CA ARG A 127 23.68 11.39 -30.33
C ARG A 127 22.90 11.56 -29.03
N ASP A 128 23.43 12.34 -28.09
CA ASP A 128 22.70 12.68 -26.88
C ASP A 128 21.65 13.77 -27.10
N LEU A 129 20.46 13.57 -26.52
CA LEU A 129 19.42 14.59 -26.44
C LEU A 129 18.91 14.72 -25.00
N THR A 130 18.83 15.94 -24.51
CA THR A 130 18.03 16.29 -23.33
C THR A 130 16.65 16.78 -23.77
N TYR A 131 15.62 15.96 -23.58
CA TYR A 131 14.23 16.31 -23.88
C TYR A 131 13.45 16.59 -22.60
N VAL A 132 12.88 17.80 -22.47
CA VAL A 132 12.03 18.18 -21.33
C VAL A 132 10.74 18.82 -21.83
N GLN A 133 9.60 18.23 -21.48
CA GLN A 133 8.29 18.80 -21.75
C GLN A 133 7.43 18.85 -20.49
N SER A 134 7.01 20.06 -20.11
CA SER A 134 6.15 20.31 -18.94
C SER A 134 4.80 20.92 -19.29
N GLY A 135 4.63 21.33 -20.55
CA GLY A 135 3.44 21.94 -21.12
C GLY A 135 3.60 22.07 -22.64
N GLY A 136 2.75 22.87 -23.29
CA GLY A 136 2.83 23.14 -24.74
C GLY A 136 2.63 21.91 -25.64
N THR A 137 2.75 22.11 -26.94
CA THR A 137 2.55 21.05 -27.95
C THR A 137 3.75 20.97 -28.89
N LEU A 138 4.31 19.77 -29.05
CA LEU A 138 5.26 19.43 -30.11
C LEU A 138 4.54 18.57 -31.15
N ILE A 139 4.53 19.02 -32.41
CA ILE A 139 3.96 18.30 -33.55
C ILE A 139 5.10 17.94 -34.50
N VAL A 140 5.25 16.66 -34.84
CA VAL A 140 6.31 16.17 -35.73
C VAL A 140 5.71 15.37 -36.88
N GLY A 141 6.33 15.43 -38.06
CA GLY A 141 5.85 14.77 -39.28
C GLY A 141 4.58 15.38 -39.85
N ARG A 142 4.32 16.67 -39.58
CA ARG A 142 3.03 17.31 -39.89
C ARG A 142 2.67 17.31 -41.39
N TYR A 143 3.65 17.51 -42.27
CA TYR A 143 3.40 17.70 -43.71
C TYR A 143 3.96 16.54 -44.53
N LYS A 144 5.21 16.16 -44.29
CA LYS A 144 5.86 14.97 -44.84
C LYS A 144 7.08 14.63 -44.02
N ASP A 145 7.08 13.48 -43.35
CA ASP A 145 8.26 12.97 -42.67
C ASP A 145 9.18 12.18 -43.62
N ASP A 146 10.48 12.14 -43.30
CA ASP A 146 11.50 11.31 -43.95
C ASP A 146 11.85 10.07 -43.12
N ALA A 147 10.91 9.59 -42.29
CA ALA A 147 11.12 8.40 -41.48
C ALA A 147 11.41 7.19 -42.37
N THR A 148 12.27 6.30 -41.87
CA THR A 148 12.70 5.09 -42.57
C THR A 148 12.42 3.86 -41.71
N THR A 149 12.85 2.69 -42.16
CA THR A 149 12.86 1.47 -41.36
C THR A 149 13.93 1.49 -40.25
N THR A 150 14.76 2.54 -40.16
CA THR A 150 15.83 2.69 -39.15
C THR A 150 15.75 3.98 -38.36
N GLN A 151 14.98 4.98 -38.82
CA GLN A 151 14.82 6.29 -38.17
C GLN A 151 13.33 6.64 -38.04
N GLY A 152 12.95 7.25 -36.92
CA GLY A 152 11.56 7.62 -36.63
C GLY A 152 11.21 9.04 -37.03
N ALA A 153 9.91 9.31 -37.25
CA ALA A 153 9.41 10.67 -37.40
C ALA A 153 9.73 11.48 -36.14
N PHE A 154 9.51 10.92 -34.94
CA PHE A 154 10.22 11.35 -33.73
C PHE A 154 11.21 10.26 -33.32
N GLU A 155 12.48 10.63 -33.18
CA GLU A 155 13.56 9.73 -32.81
C GLU A 155 14.43 10.27 -31.68
N MET A 156 14.59 9.45 -30.65
CA MET A 156 15.67 9.51 -29.66
C MET A 156 16.47 8.22 -29.76
N ASN A 157 17.75 8.31 -30.14
CA ASN A 157 18.56 7.13 -30.43
C ASN A 157 19.90 7.12 -29.69
N ASN A 158 19.98 6.18 -28.75
CA ASN A 158 21.12 5.61 -28.06
C ASN A 158 22.37 6.47 -27.95
N SER A 159 22.46 7.19 -26.84
CA SER A 159 23.73 7.51 -26.21
C SER A 159 23.55 7.46 -24.69
N SER A 160 24.61 7.09 -23.97
CA SER A 160 24.59 6.81 -22.53
C SER A 160 24.18 7.98 -21.64
N ALA A 161 24.01 9.20 -22.19
CA ALA A 161 23.63 10.40 -21.46
C ALA A 161 22.30 11.04 -21.92
N SER A 162 21.57 10.43 -22.86
CA SER A 162 20.26 10.93 -23.28
C SER A 162 19.26 10.87 -22.12
N SER A 163 18.42 11.91 -22.01
CA SER A 163 17.39 12.02 -20.96
C SER A 163 16.03 12.44 -21.52
N PHE A 164 14.96 11.80 -21.03
CA PHE A 164 13.58 12.10 -21.41
C PHE A 164 12.74 12.46 -20.18
N THR A 165 12.27 13.70 -20.09
CA THR A 165 11.40 14.16 -19.01
C THR A 165 10.09 14.70 -19.59
N MET A 166 8.96 14.14 -19.15
CA MET A 166 7.63 14.62 -19.53
C MET A 166 6.70 14.70 -18.32
N SER A 167 6.29 15.90 -17.95
CA SER A 167 5.39 16.15 -16.81
C SER A 167 4.05 16.77 -17.21
N GLY A 168 3.87 17.09 -18.50
CA GLY A 168 2.68 17.74 -19.04
C GLY A 168 2.83 18.03 -20.55
N GLY A 169 1.81 18.63 -21.16
CA GLY A 169 1.82 18.96 -22.61
C GLY A 169 1.53 17.77 -23.52
N THR A 170 1.62 18.01 -24.84
CA THR A 170 1.34 17.00 -25.87
C THR A 170 2.54 16.82 -26.81
N LEU A 171 2.97 15.57 -27.02
CA LEU A 171 3.85 15.16 -28.12
C LEU A 171 2.99 14.47 -29.18
N GLN A 172 2.73 15.15 -30.27
CA GLN A 172 1.94 14.64 -31.39
C GLN A 172 2.86 14.19 -32.52
N VAL A 173 2.80 12.91 -32.85
CA VAL A 173 3.44 12.35 -34.04
C VAL A 173 2.36 12.19 -35.10
N VAL A 174 2.47 13.02 -36.14
CA VAL A 174 1.68 12.92 -37.36
C VAL A 174 2.47 12.07 -38.33
N ARG A 175 1.88 10.99 -38.83
CA ARG A 175 2.45 10.25 -39.96
C ARG A 175 1.89 10.81 -41.27
N ALA A 176 2.77 11.27 -42.14
CA ALA A 176 2.44 11.78 -43.47
C ALA A 176 3.26 11.12 -44.61
N ASN A 177 3.98 10.03 -44.31
CA ASN A 177 4.90 9.36 -45.24
C ASN A 177 4.24 8.29 -46.13
N ALA A 178 4.79 8.08 -47.33
CA ALA A 178 4.42 7.00 -48.25
C ALA A 178 5.27 5.71 -48.06
N THR A 179 6.20 5.69 -47.09
CA THR A 179 7.12 4.57 -46.87
C THR A 179 6.50 3.50 -45.98
N ALA A 180 6.36 2.30 -46.53
CA ALA A 180 5.91 1.12 -45.83
C ALA A 180 6.67 0.86 -44.52
N SER A 181 5.94 0.61 -43.42
CA SER A 181 6.51 0.14 -42.15
C SER A 181 7.53 1.06 -41.45
N ALA A 182 7.68 2.32 -41.90
CA ALA A 182 8.59 3.27 -41.27
C ALA A 182 8.24 3.54 -39.80
N PHE A 183 9.20 3.99 -39.00
CA PHE A 183 8.96 4.36 -37.60
C PHE A 183 8.22 5.71 -37.47
N GLY A 184 7.06 5.72 -36.82
CA GLY A 184 6.46 6.99 -36.37
C GLY A 184 7.18 7.51 -35.13
N LEU A 185 7.32 6.68 -34.12
CA LEU A 185 7.95 7.04 -32.85
C LEU A 185 9.01 6.01 -32.49
N ARG A 186 10.25 6.46 -32.27
CA ARG A 186 11.39 5.60 -31.93
C ARG A 186 12.19 6.20 -30.79
N ILE A 187 11.98 5.73 -29.57
CA ILE A 187 12.75 6.15 -28.39
C ILE A 187 13.53 4.95 -27.86
N VAL A 188 14.83 4.89 -28.15
CA VAL A 188 15.68 3.76 -27.78
C VAL A 188 16.98 4.23 -27.13
N GLY A 189 17.47 3.49 -26.14
CA GLY A 189 18.76 3.79 -25.49
C GLY A 189 18.76 5.11 -24.71
N VAL A 190 17.66 5.45 -24.03
CA VAL A 190 17.59 6.60 -23.12
C VAL A 190 18.04 6.16 -21.72
N SER A 191 19.08 6.81 -21.18
CA SER A 191 19.71 6.43 -19.91
C SER A 191 18.88 6.78 -18.67
N THR A 192 18.17 7.91 -18.71
CA THR A 192 17.35 8.40 -17.60
C THR A 192 16.02 8.89 -18.14
N SER A 193 14.91 8.47 -17.55
CA SER A 193 13.58 9.01 -17.87
C SER A 193 12.79 9.35 -16.61
N SER A 194 11.98 10.40 -16.68
CA SER A 194 11.08 10.84 -15.61
C SER A 194 9.76 11.28 -16.24
N VAL A 195 8.71 10.47 -16.09
CA VAL A 195 7.41 10.70 -16.71
C VAL A 195 6.34 10.75 -15.64
N THR A 196 5.70 11.90 -15.48
CA THR A 196 4.70 12.15 -14.43
C THR A 196 3.42 12.79 -14.96
N GLY A 197 3.34 13.06 -16.26
CA GLY A 197 2.20 13.72 -16.89
C GLY A 197 2.39 13.86 -18.41
N GLY A 198 1.36 14.35 -19.09
CA GLY A 198 1.38 14.67 -20.52
C GLY A 198 0.88 13.54 -21.43
N THR A 199 0.63 13.88 -22.70
CA THR A 199 0.03 12.97 -23.68
C THR A 199 0.95 12.76 -24.87
N VAL A 200 1.25 11.49 -25.18
CA VAL A 200 1.80 11.11 -26.48
C VAL A 200 0.63 10.77 -27.38
N GLN A 201 0.51 11.51 -28.49
CA GLN A 201 -0.59 11.38 -29.42
C GLN A 201 -0.08 10.92 -30.78
N LEU A 202 -0.71 9.88 -31.32
CA LEU A 202 -0.37 9.24 -32.57
C LEU A 202 -1.53 9.43 -33.56
N VAL A 203 -1.27 10.14 -34.65
CA VAL A 203 -2.28 10.44 -35.68
C VAL A 203 -1.71 10.25 -37.09
N THR A 204 -2.57 10.00 -38.07
CA THR A 204 -2.23 9.98 -39.51
C THR A 204 -2.75 11.24 -40.18
N SER A 205 -2.15 11.66 -41.30
CA SER A 205 -2.75 12.62 -42.24
C SER A 205 -3.43 11.88 -43.41
N ASN A 206 -4.28 12.60 -44.12
CA ASN A 206 -5.21 12.13 -45.15
C ASN A 206 -4.56 11.78 -46.52
N THR A 207 -3.24 11.49 -46.56
CA THR A 207 -2.49 11.39 -47.83
C THR A 207 -1.61 10.15 -48.04
N ALA A 208 -1.58 9.12 -47.16
CA ALA A 208 -1.01 7.78 -47.48
C ALA A 208 -1.37 6.64 -46.48
N ASP A 209 -1.47 5.39 -46.98
CA ASP A 209 -2.03 4.17 -46.33
C ASP A 209 -0.98 3.13 -45.80
N TRP A 210 -0.23 3.38 -44.71
CA TRP A 210 0.73 2.39 -44.13
C TRP A 210 0.91 2.38 -42.58
N ASP A 211 0.91 1.17 -41.97
CA ASP A 211 1.05 0.91 -40.51
C ASP A 211 2.13 1.68 -39.72
N MET A 212 1.64 2.40 -38.71
CA MET A 212 2.20 2.94 -37.46
C MET A 212 3.32 2.28 -36.64
N SER A 213 4.57 2.09 -37.08
CA SER A 213 5.61 1.53 -36.18
C SER A 213 5.98 2.45 -34.99
N VAL A 214 5.86 1.95 -33.75
CA VAL A 214 6.23 2.63 -32.49
C VAL A 214 7.18 1.75 -31.71
N THR A 215 8.20 2.33 -31.07
CA THR A 215 9.03 1.68 -30.04
C THR A 215 9.46 2.70 -28.99
N SER A 216 9.48 2.28 -27.73
CA SER A 216 9.92 3.15 -26.64
C SER A 216 10.58 2.36 -25.51
N SER A 217 11.73 2.84 -25.07
CA SER A 217 12.44 2.43 -23.84
C SER A 217 12.01 3.26 -22.61
N VAL A 218 11.20 4.29 -22.82
CA VAL A 218 10.63 5.14 -21.76
C VAL A 218 9.12 4.92 -21.66
N PRO A 219 8.53 5.01 -20.45
CA PRO A 219 7.08 4.93 -20.32
C PRO A 219 6.40 6.18 -20.90
N PHE A 220 5.13 6.07 -21.25
CA PHE A 220 4.26 7.22 -21.56
C PHE A 220 3.30 7.46 -20.40
N TYR A 221 2.94 8.71 -20.11
CA TYR A 221 1.91 8.97 -19.11
C TYR A 221 0.54 8.62 -19.70
N ASP A 222 0.04 9.43 -20.64
CA ASP A 222 -1.10 9.07 -21.50
C ASP A 222 -0.63 8.71 -22.91
N LEU A 223 -1.19 7.65 -23.49
CA LEU A 223 -1.04 7.31 -24.90
C LEU A 223 -2.40 7.41 -25.61
N GLN A 224 -2.43 8.17 -26.69
CA GLN A 224 -3.64 8.39 -27.46
C GLN A 224 -3.43 8.05 -28.94
N ILE A 225 -4.31 7.23 -29.48
CA ILE A 225 -4.39 6.90 -30.91
C ILE A 225 -5.60 7.66 -31.50
N GLY A 226 -5.39 8.50 -32.50
CA GLY A 226 -6.39 9.43 -33.04
C GLY A 226 -6.61 10.69 -32.17
N PRO A 227 -7.67 11.51 -32.39
CA PRO A 227 -8.77 11.33 -33.33
C PRO A 227 -8.43 11.88 -34.73
N ASN A 228 -8.61 11.07 -35.77
CA ASN A 228 -8.68 11.57 -37.15
C ASN A 228 -9.58 10.59 -37.95
N PRO A 229 -10.64 11.03 -38.66
CA PRO A 229 -11.61 10.16 -39.35
C PRO A 229 -11.04 9.19 -40.41
N SER A 230 -9.77 9.30 -40.80
CA SER A 230 -9.12 8.45 -41.81
C SER A 230 -8.08 7.48 -41.23
N PHE A 231 -8.22 7.09 -39.97
CA PHE A 231 -7.31 6.10 -39.38
C PHE A 231 -7.72 4.70 -39.86
N THR A 232 -7.09 4.18 -40.91
CA THR A 232 -7.34 2.82 -41.45
C THR A 232 -6.19 1.85 -41.18
N GLN A 233 -5.17 2.32 -40.44
CA GLN A 233 -3.84 1.70 -40.35
C GLN A 233 -3.53 1.37 -38.90
N SER A 234 -2.75 0.32 -38.66
CA SER A 234 -2.43 -0.12 -37.31
C SER A 234 -1.24 0.60 -36.72
N VAL A 235 -1.37 1.06 -35.47
CA VAL A 235 -0.22 1.39 -34.63
C VAL A 235 0.30 0.12 -33.99
N GLY A 236 1.55 -0.21 -34.26
CA GLY A 236 2.19 -1.43 -33.76
C GLY A 236 3.70 -1.33 -33.84
N THR A 237 4.41 -2.43 -33.68
CA THR A 237 5.85 -2.46 -33.44
C THR A 237 6.62 -2.78 -34.75
N PRO A 238 7.74 -2.11 -35.10
CA PRO A 238 8.57 -2.42 -36.29
C PRO A 238 9.16 -3.86 -36.27
N ASN A 239 9.83 -4.23 -37.36
CA ASN A 239 10.56 -5.50 -37.50
C ASN A 239 11.81 -5.56 -36.61
N GLY A 240 12.05 -6.68 -35.92
CA GLY A 240 13.31 -6.99 -35.21
C GLY A 240 13.46 -6.39 -33.80
N GLY A 241 13.17 -7.19 -32.76
CA GLY A 241 13.64 -7.03 -31.37
C GLY A 241 13.08 -5.82 -30.60
N GLN A 242 11.99 -5.99 -29.84
CA GLN A 242 11.34 -4.87 -29.15
C GLN A 242 10.98 -5.07 -27.68
N ALA A 243 11.03 -3.93 -26.98
CA ALA A 243 10.68 -3.77 -25.58
C ALA A 243 9.16 -3.70 -25.39
N SER A 244 8.70 -4.15 -24.22
CA SER A 244 7.31 -4.02 -23.77
C SER A 244 6.93 -2.55 -23.59
N PHE A 245 5.68 -2.19 -23.90
CA PHE A 245 5.17 -0.83 -23.67
C PHE A 245 4.67 -0.64 -22.24
N THR A 246 4.96 0.53 -21.67
CA THR A 246 4.42 0.96 -20.39
C THR A 246 3.70 2.29 -20.54
N ILE A 247 2.43 2.30 -20.15
CA ILE A 247 1.56 3.47 -20.09
C ILE A 247 1.20 3.65 -18.62
N LEU A 248 1.59 4.78 -18.01
CA LEU A 248 1.45 5.00 -16.57
C LEU A 248 0.03 5.43 -16.18
N ASN A 249 -0.72 5.99 -17.12
CA ASN A 249 -2.10 6.43 -16.93
C ASN A 249 -2.98 5.81 -18.03
N ASN A 250 -3.51 6.59 -18.98
CA ASN A 250 -4.56 6.09 -19.86
C ASN A 250 -4.08 5.69 -21.25
N LEU A 251 -4.63 4.59 -21.77
CA LEU A 251 -4.63 4.26 -23.19
C LEU A 251 -5.98 4.65 -23.79
N ARG A 252 -5.97 5.57 -24.76
CA ARG A 252 -7.17 5.98 -25.49
C ARG A 252 -7.05 5.67 -26.98
N ILE A 253 -8.02 4.95 -27.52
CA ILE A 253 -8.19 4.62 -28.92
C ILE A 253 -9.48 5.32 -29.39
N ASN A 254 -9.31 6.40 -30.16
CA ASN A 254 -10.42 7.25 -30.62
C ASN A 254 -11.03 6.76 -31.95
N ILE A 255 -11.82 7.63 -32.61
CA ILE A 255 -12.54 7.33 -33.84
C ILE A 255 -11.61 6.73 -34.91
N ALA A 256 -11.97 5.54 -35.43
CA ALA A 256 -11.24 4.72 -36.42
C ALA A 256 -9.85 4.18 -36.01
N GLY A 257 -9.40 4.35 -34.76
CA GLY A 257 -8.06 3.91 -34.34
C GLY A 257 -7.84 2.39 -34.32
N ASP A 258 -6.92 1.84 -35.11
CA ASP A 258 -6.46 0.45 -34.96
C ASP A 258 -5.14 0.39 -34.17
N PHE A 259 -5.16 -0.25 -33.00
CA PHE A 259 -3.98 -0.48 -32.16
C PHE A 259 -3.67 -1.97 -32.10
N ARG A 260 -2.44 -2.35 -32.46
CA ARG A 260 -1.96 -3.73 -32.48
C ARG A 260 -0.69 -3.86 -31.64
N LEU A 261 -0.66 -4.85 -30.75
CA LEU A 261 0.55 -5.24 -30.00
C LEU A 261 1.39 -6.28 -30.75
N PHE A 262 1.38 -6.23 -32.09
CA PHE A 262 2.13 -7.13 -32.96
C PHE A 262 2.28 -6.58 -34.38
N ARG A 263 3.13 -7.23 -35.18
CA ARG A 263 3.33 -7.00 -36.63
C ARG A 263 3.01 -8.27 -37.42
N PHE A 264 2.57 -8.16 -38.69
CA PHE A 264 2.65 -9.26 -39.67
C PHE A 264 4.03 -9.31 -40.35
N THR A 265 4.73 -10.43 -40.26
CA THR A 265 5.97 -10.71 -41.02
C THR A 265 5.72 -11.87 -41.99
N GLY A 266 5.60 -11.57 -43.28
CA GLY A 266 5.19 -12.58 -44.28
C GLY A 266 3.85 -13.24 -43.93
N ASN A 267 3.54 -14.39 -44.53
CA ASN A 267 2.21 -14.96 -44.45
C ASN A 267 1.76 -15.46 -43.06
N GLN A 268 2.59 -15.58 -42.01
CA GLN A 268 2.13 -16.10 -40.69
C GLN A 268 2.94 -15.74 -39.41
N GLY A 269 4.03 -14.94 -39.46
CA GLY A 269 4.83 -14.68 -38.24
C GLY A 269 4.45 -13.39 -37.51
N GLN A 270 3.92 -13.46 -36.27
CA GLN A 270 3.68 -12.29 -35.41
C GLN A 270 4.88 -12.00 -34.50
N ASN A 271 5.48 -10.79 -34.58
CA ASN A 271 6.44 -10.32 -33.56
C ASN A 271 5.69 -9.72 -32.37
N ILE A 272 5.97 -10.19 -31.16
CA ILE A 272 5.12 -10.06 -29.96
C ILE A 272 5.56 -8.90 -29.07
N VAL A 273 4.61 -8.12 -28.54
CA VAL A 273 4.86 -7.09 -27.51
C VAL A 273 3.84 -7.16 -26.38
N ASN A 274 4.32 -7.02 -25.13
CA ASN A 274 3.47 -6.88 -23.94
C ASN A 274 3.15 -5.41 -23.68
N ALA A 275 2.01 -5.13 -23.06
CA ALA A 275 1.62 -3.80 -22.64
C ALA A 275 1.27 -3.76 -21.16
N THR A 276 1.76 -2.75 -20.45
CA THR A 276 1.34 -2.41 -19.09
C THR A 276 0.58 -1.09 -19.11
N ILE A 277 -0.63 -1.07 -18.55
CA ILE A 277 -1.51 0.10 -18.46
C ILE A 277 -1.75 0.40 -16.98
N GLY A 278 -1.36 1.59 -16.51
CA GLY A 278 -1.50 2.03 -15.13
C GLY A 278 -2.83 2.69 -14.79
N GLY A 279 -3.70 2.89 -15.78
CA GLY A 279 -5.02 3.51 -15.65
C GLY A 279 -6.06 2.88 -16.59
N HIS A 280 -6.89 3.72 -17.22
CA HIS A 280 -8.02 3.29 -18.04
C HIS A 280 -7.61 2.84 -19.46
N LEU A 281 -8.39 1.90 -20.02
CA LEU A 281 -8.41 1.60 -21.46
C LEU A 281 -9.74 2.10 -22.05
N TYR A 282 -9.67 3.13 -22.88
CA TYR A 282 -10.83 3.66 -23.61
C TYR A 282 -10.72 3.30 -25.09
N ARG A 283 -11.54 2.35 -25.55
CA ARG A 283 -11.78 2.11 -26.97
C ARG A 283 -13.11 2.77 -27.36
N GLU A 284 -13.03 4.01 -27.81
CA GLU A 284 -14.18 4.78 -28.32
C GLU A 284 -14.68 4.19 -29.64
N SER A 285 -13.77 3.78 -30.52
CA SER A 285 -14.04 2.95 -31.71
C SER A 285 -12.73 2.34 -32.23
N GLY A 286 -12.71 1.71 -33.42
CA GLY A 286 -11.51 1.10 -34.01
C GLY A 286 -11.21 -0.29 -33.43
N SER A 287 -9.98 -0.78 -33.39
CA SER A 287 -9.68 -2.12 -32.83
C SER A 287 -8.51 -2.12 -31.85
N PHE A 288 -8.60 -2.99 -30.83
CA PHE A 288 -7.49 -3.33 -29.95
C PHE A 288 -7.16 -4.80 -30.20
N ASN A 289 -5.95 -5.08 -30.68
CA ASN A 289 -5.54 -6.44 -31.00
C ASN A 289 -4.25 -6.78 -30.27
N SER A 290 -4.30 -7.76 -29.39
CA SER A 290 -3.12 -8.37 -28.77
C SER A 290 -2.49 -9.40 -29.69
N GLY A 291 -1.16 -9.51 -29.70
CA GLY A 291 -0.45 -10.56 -30.44
C GLY A 291 -0.73 -11.93 -29.84
N ASN A 292 -0.49 -12.99 -30.60
CA ASN A 292 -0.80 -14.39 -30.24
C ASN A 292 -0.20 -14.92 -28.91
N THR A 293 0.77 -14.21 -28.33
CA THR A 293 1.31 -14.47 -26.96
C THR A 293 1.47 -13.19 -26.13
N SER A 294 0.96 -12.05 -26.60
CA SER A 294 1.01 -10.78 -25.87
C SER A 294 0.28 -10.87 -24.53
N THR A 295 0.85 -10.26 -23.51
CA THR A 295 0.20 -10.03 -22.22
C THR A 295 -0.13 -8.56 -22.06
N VAL A 296 -1.41 -8.29 -21.77
CA VAL A 296 -1.89 -6.96 -21.37
C VAL A 296 -2.05 -6.98 -19.86
N THR A 297 -1.32 -6.12 -19.17
CA THR A 297 -1.35 -6.00 -17.72
C THR A 297 -1.96 -4.66 -17.32
N PHE A 298 -3.07 -4.67 -16.61
CA PHE A 298 -3.55 -3.50 -15.87
C PHE A 298 -2.83 -3.46 -14.53
N ASN A 299 -1.85 -2.56 -14.39
CA ASN A 299 -0.99 -2.45 -13.22
C ASN A 299 -1.15 -1.06 -12.58
N SER A 300 -2.27 -0.88 -11.90
CA SER A 300 -2.67 0.42 -11.37
C SER A 300 -2.44 0.55 -9.87
N SER A 301 -2.36 1.79 -9.42
CA SER A 301 -2.40 2.19 -8.01
C SER A 301 -3.54 3.19 -7.73
N SER A 302 -4.48 3.32 -8.67
CA SER A 302 -5.68 4.16 -8.57
C SER A 302 -6.85 3.39 -7.97
N ALA A 303 -7.80 4.11 -7.38
CA ALA A 303 -8.97 3.49 -6.74
C ALA A 303 -9.79 2.62 -7.71
N ASN A 304 -10.16 3.14 -8.88
CA ASN A 304 -10.86 2.34 -9.90
C ASN A 304 -10.31 2.67 -11.28
N ASP A 305 -10.02 1.65 -12.08
CA ASP A 305 -9.79 1.81 -13.51
C ASP A 305 -10.92 1.18 -14.31
N THR A 306 -10.97 1.52 -15.59
CA THR A 306 -12.09 1.14 -16.45
C THR A 306 -11.57 0.64 -17.78
N ILE A 307 -12.12 -0.49 -18.21
CA ILE A 307 -12.06 -0.94 -19.60
C ILE A 307 -13.38 -0.57 -20.25
N TYR A 308 -13.31 0.28 -21.26
CA TYR A 308 -14.46 0.78 -21.99
C TYR A 308 -14.35 0.38 -23.46
N GLY A 309 -15.32 -0.40 -23.94
CA GLY A 309 -15.37 -0.92 -25.32
C GLY A 309 -16.41 -0.29 -26.22
N ASN A 310 -17.12 0.74 -25.76
CA ASN A 310 -18.23 1.39 -26.45
C ASN A 310 -19.27 0.39 -27.01
N GLY A 311 -19.79 -0.49 -26.14
CA GLY A 311 -20.78 -1.50 -26.52
C GLY A 311 -20.24 -2.68 -27.33
N SER A 312 -18.92 -2.79 -27.55
CA SER A 312 -18.28 -3.89 -28.28
C SER A 312 -17.45 -4.78 -27.37
N THR A 313 -17.22 -6.02 -27.82
CA THR A 313 -16.29 -6.95 -27.19
C THR A 313 -14.84 -6.55 -27.45
N ILE A 314 -13.99 -6.61 -26.43
CA ILE A 314 -12.53 -6.47 -26.56
C ILE A 314 -11.87 -7.83 -26.39
N SER A 315 -10.97 -8.21 -27.29
CA SER A 315 -10.23 -9.47 -27.21
C SER A 315 -8.83 -9.24 -26.66
N PHE A 316 -8.43 -10.11 -25.74
CA PHE A 316 -7.10 -10.21 -25.17
C PHE A 316 -6.54 -11.61 -25.40
N THR A 317 -5.24 -11.70 -25.60
CA THR A 317 -4.52 -12.97 -25.66
C THR A 317 -4.31 -13.47 -24.24
N ASN A 318 -3.40 -12.85 -23.50
CA ASN A 318 -3.34 -12.97 -22.04
C ASN A 318 -3.77 -11.65 -21.41
N LEU A 319 -4.57 -11.73 -20.34
CA LEU A 319 -5.02 -10.57 -19.57
C LEU A 319 -4.60 -10.74 -18.11
N THR A 320 -3.85 -9.78 -17.59
CA THR A 320 -3.49 -9.71 -16.17
C THR A 320 -4.09 -8.46 -15.54
N LEU A 321 -4.84 -8.64 -14.46
CA LEU A 321 -5.39 -7.57 -13.62
C LEU A 321 -4.59 -7.51 -12.32
N ASN A 322 -3.95 -6.37 -12.04
CA ASN A 322 -3.14 -6.15 -10.87
C ASN A 322 -3.35 -4.71 -10.36
N ASN A 323 -4.52 -4.44 -9.77
CA ASN A 323 -4.75 -3.16 -9.11
C ASN A 323 -4.24 -3.25 -7.65
N THR A 324 -3.13 -2.55 -7.40
CA THR A 324 -2.42 -2.55 -6.12
C THR A 324 -3.00 -1.57 -5.09
N PHE A 325 -4.00 -0.78 -5.46
CA PHE A 325 -4.72 0.09 -4.53
C PHE A 325 -5.58 -0.74 -3.57
N SER A 326 -5.55 -0.40 -2.28
CA SER A 326 -6.34 -1.10 -1.26
C SER A 326 -7.84 -0.92 -1.50
N GLY A 327 -8.55 -1.99 -1.82
CA GLY A 327 -9.96 -1.96 -2.22
C GLY A 327 -10.17 -1.49 -3.67
N GLY A 328 -9.10 -1.38 -4.45
CA GLY A 328 -9.17 -0.90 -5.82
C GLY A 328 -9.79 -1.91 -6.78
N LYS A 329 -10.37 -1.40 -7.87
CA LYS A 329 -11.09 -2.23 -8.85
C LYS A 329 -10.62 -2.00 -10.28
N ILE A 330 -10.71 -3.04 -11.11
CA ILE A 330 -10.77 -2.92 -12.57
C ILE A 330 -12.21 -3.18 -13.00
N VAL A 331 -12.86 -2.17 -13.56
CA VAL A 331 -14.28 -2.17 -13.92
C VAL A 331 -14.44 -2.35 -15.42
N LEU A 332 -15.29 -3.28 -15.86
CA LEU A 332 -15.78 -3.28 -17.23
C LEU A 332 -16.95 -2.32 -17.33
N ALA A 333 -16.85 -1.31 -18.19
CA ALA A 333 -17.96 -0.40 -18.44
C ALA A 333 -19.19 -1.16 -18.98
N PRO A 334 -20.42 -0.62 -18.85
CA PRO A 334 -21.62 -1.27 -19.38
C PRO A 334 -21.46 -1.70 -20.85
N SER A 335 -21.94 -2.89 -21.17
CA SER A 335 -21.87 -3.49 -22.52
C SER A 335 -20.45 -3.65 -23.09
N THR A 336 -19.43 -3.75 -22.22
CA THR A 336 -18.04 -4.04 -22.59
C THR A 336 -17.72 -5.48 -22.21
N ASN A 337 -18.00 -6.42 -23.13
CA ASN A 337 -17.61 -7.81 -22.96
C ASN A 337 -16.11 -7.99 -23.23
N ILE A 338 -15.51 -9.03 -22.65
CA ILE A 338 -14.11 -9.40 -22.94
C ILE A 338 -13.99 -10.86 -23.36
N ILE A 339 -13.13 -11.11 -24.34
CA ILE A 339 -12.69 -12.45 -24.72
C ILE A 339 -11.22 -12.60 -24.35
N VAL A 340 -10.86 -13.69 -23.69
CA VAL A 340 -9.48 -14.08 -23.41
C VAL A 340 -9.19 -15.37 -24.17
N THR A 341 -8.14 -15.38 -24.98
CA THR A 341 -7.81 -16.54 -25.85
C THR A 341 -6.73 -17.47 -25.29
N ARG A 342 -6.02 -17.02 -24.25
CA ARG A 342 -5.10 -17.81 -23.44
C ARG A 342 -5.47 -17.65 -21.96
N ASP A 343 -4.62 -17.02 -21.15
CA ASP A 343 -4.81 -17.00 -19.70
C ASP A 343 -5.38 -15.67 -19.18
N PHE A 344 -6.31 -15.79 -18.24
CA PHE A 344 -6.82 -14.70 -17.43
C PHE A 344 -6.21 -14.80 -16.03
N THR A 345 -5.56 -13.74 -15.57
CA THR A 345 -4.95 -13.67 -14.24
C THR A 345 -5.46 -12.46 -13.49
N SER A 346 -5.99 -12.64 -12.29
CA SER A 346 -6.33 -11.54 -11.36
C SER A 346 -5.42 -11.67 -10.15
N THR A 347 -4.40 -10.81 -10.01
CA THR A 347 -3.40 -10.90 -8.94
C THR A 347 -3.79 -10.09 -7.71
N SER A 348 -4.31 -8.88 -7.92
CA SER A 348 -4.71 -7.95 -6.86
C SER A 348 -5.80 -6.99 -7.33
N GLY A 349 -6.56 -6.46 -6.37
CA GLY A 349 -7.75 -5.65 -6.62
C GLY A 349 -8.96 -6.50 -7.00
N ALA A 350 -10.16 -5.91 -6.94
CA ALA A 350 -11.37 -6.59 -7.39
C ALA A 350 -11.56 -6.42 -8.91
N PHE A 351 -12.12 -7.43 -9.55
CA PHE A 351 -12.61 -7.33 -10.91
C PHE A 351 -14.12 -7.09 -10.87
N ASP A 352 -14.60 -6.00 -11.47
CA ASP A 352 -16.01 -5.66 -11.52
C ASP A 352 -16.54 -5.79 -12.96
N ALA A 353 -17.01 -7.00 -13.28
CA ALA A 353 -17.83 -7.25 -14.46
C ALA A 353 -19.34 -7.23 -14.16
N VAL A 354 -19.72 -7.14 -12.87
CA VAL A 354 -21.10 -7.26 -12.37
C VAL A 354 -21.88 -5.98 -12.61
N SER A 355 -21.32 -4.83 -12.25
CA SER A 355 -21.99 -3.53 -12.36
C SER A 355 -22.45 -3.22 -13.80
N GLY A 356 -21.66 -3.63 -14.80
CA GLY A 356 -21.97 -3.47 -16.22
C GLY A 356 -22.69 -4.65 -16.87
N LYS A 357 -22.98 -5.73 -16.12
CA LYS A 357 -23.57 -6.99 -16.60
C LYS A 357 -22.81 -7.62 -17.78
N ASN A 358 -21.48 -7.61 -17.71
CA ASN A 358 -20.60 -7.97 -18.82
C ASN A 358 -20.19 -9.45 -18.83
N ASN A 359 -19.85 -9.96 -20.00
CA ASN A 359 -19.35 -11.33 -20.17
C ASN A 359 -17.82 -11.37 -20.09
N LEU A 360 -17.30 -12.33 -19.33
CA LEU A 360 -15.95 -12.87 -19.53
C LEU A 360 -16.07 -14.16 -20.34
N THR A 361 -15.44 -14.20 -21.51
CA THR A 361 -15.39 -15.39 -22.36
C THR A 361 -13.97 -15.93 -22.43
N MET A 362 -13.79 -17.19 -22.05
CA MET A 362 -12.55 -17.94 -22.27
C MET A 362 -12.71 -18.74 -23.57
N GLN A 363 -12.03 -18.32 -24.65
CA GLN A 363 -12.22 -18.90 -25.98
C GLN A 363 -10.92 -19.33 -26.65
N SER A 364 -10.79 -20.61 -26.95
CA SER A 364 -9.61 -21.15 -27.63
C SER A 364 -9.92 -22.44 -28.37
N SER A 365 -9.28 -22.64 -29.52
CA SER A 365 -9.29 -23.92 -30.25
C SER A 365 -7.92 -24.59 -30.31
N THR A 366 -6.90 -23.97 -29.69
CA THR A 366 -5.49 -24.34 -29.88
C THR A 366 -4.69 -24.46 -28.58
N PHE A 367 -5.26 -24.02 -27.45
CA PHE A 367 -4.60 -24.00 -26.16
C PHE A 367 -5.59 -24.30 -25.03
N ASN A 368 -5.14 -25.06 -24.03
CA ASN A 368 -5.76 -25.02 -22.70
C ASN A 368 -5.60 -23.61 -22.12
N GLN A 369 -6.55 -23.18 -21.30
CA GLN A 369 -6.57 -21.86 -20.70
C GLN A 369 -6.61 -21.96 -19.18
N ALA A 370 -6.11 -20.92 -18.49
CA ALA A 370 -6.21 -20.79 -17.06
C ALA A 370 -6.97 -19.51 -16.64
N ILE A 371 -7.72 -19.62 -15.55
CA ILE A 371 -8.20 -18.52 -14.71
C ILE A 371 -7.41 -18.60 -13.40
N SER A 372 -6.44 -17.72 -13.22
CA SER A 372 -5.59 -17.65 -12.02
C SER A 372 -6.07 -16.53 -11.10
N ILE A 373 -6.45 -16.88 -9.87
CA ILE A 373 -7.04 -15.98 -8.88
C ILE A 373 -6.04 -15.80 -7.73
N GLY A 374 -5.46 -14.61 -7.61
CA GLY A 374 -4.52 -14.20 -6.56
C GLY A 374 -5.22 -13.64 -5.30
N THR A 375 -6.53 -13.41 -5.37
CA THR A 375 -7.41 -13.10 -4.23
C THR A 375 -8.08 -14.37 -3.70
N THR A 376 -8.89 -14.27 -2.64
CA THR A 376 -9.69 -15.41 -2.15
C THR A 376 -10.81 -15.81 -3.12
N THR A 377 -11.34 -14.83 -3.88
CA THR A 377 -12.51 -15.00 -4.74
C THR A 377 -12.43 -14.07 -5.95
N LEU A 378 -12.82 -14.58 -7.13
CA LEU A 378 -13.08 -13.80 -8.33
C LEU A 378 -14.58 -13.81 -8.63
N THR A 379 -15.19 -12.63 -8.79
CA THR A 379 -16.59 -12.50 -9.19
C THR A 379 -16.68 -11.98 -10.62
N VAL A 380 -17.49 -12.64 -11.44
CA VAL A 380 -17.84 -12.23 -12.80
C VAL A 380 -19.36 -12.21 -12.95
N ASN A 381 -19.91 -11.40 -13.85
CA ASN A 381 -21.36 -11.44 -14.10
C ASN A 381 -21.75 -12.70 -14.86
N ASN A 382 -21.31 -12.80 -16.11
CA ASN A 382 -21.47 -13.99 -16.93
C ASN A 382 -20.10 -14.57 -17.26
N LEU A 383 -20.01 -15.90 -17.24
CA LEU A 383 -18.83 -16.63 -17.69
C LEU A 383 -19.20 -17.51 -18.88
N VAL A 384 -18.44 -17.41 -19.96
CA VAL A 384 -18.58 -18.28 -21.13
C VAL A 384 -17.31 -19.09 -21.31
N ILE A 385 -17.46 -20.41 -21.40
CA ILE A 385 -16.40 -21.36 -21.68
C ILE A 385 -16.61 -21.88 -23.10
N ASP A 386 -15.76 -21.43 -24.02
CA ASP A 386 -15.76 -21.84 -25.42
C ASP A 386 -14.36 -22.33 -25.82
N ASN A 387 -13.89 -23.33 -25.08
CA ASN A 387 -12.60 -23.94 -25.33
C ASN A 387 -12.78 -25.30 -25.99
N SER A 388 -12.51 -25.38 -27.29
CA SER A 388 -12.60 -26.61 -28.09
C SER A 388 -11.28 -27.39 -28.15
N PHE A 389 -10.23 -26.94 -27.47
CA PHE A 389 -8.94 -27.62 -27.43
C PHE A 389 -9.00 -28.86 -26.52
N GLY A 390 -8.78 -30.04 -27.10
CA GLY A 390 -8.84 -31.32 -26.39
C GLY A 390 -7.71 -31.48 -25.37
N GLY A 391 -8.03 -31.38 -24.07
CA GLY A 391 -7.06 -31.72 -23.02
C GLY A 391 -7.24 -31.18 -21.60
N THR A 392 -8.28 -30.39 -21.27
CA THR A 392 -8.78 -30.04 -19.89
C THR A 392 -9.66 -28.79 -19.92
N GLY A 393 -9.70 -28.04 -21.04
CA GLY A 393 -10.51 -26.83 -21.20
C GLY A 393 -9.92 -25.64 -20.44
N VAL A 394 -10.70 -25.09 -19.50
CA VAL A 394 -10.32 -23.95 -18.67
C VAL A 394 -10.08 -24.41 -17.22
N THR A 395 -8.88 -24.22 -16.69
CA THR A 395 -8.55 -24.56 -15.30
C THR A 395 -8.60 -23.34 -14.39
N VAL A 396 -9.24 -23.45 -13.23
CA VAL A 396 -9.28 -22.41 -12.19
C VAL A 396 -8.29 -22.74 -11.08
N SER A 397 -7.53 -21.75 -10.62
CA SER A 397 -6.55 -21.92 -9.54
C SER A 397 -6.47 -20.69 -8.61
N GLY A 398 -6.00 -20.91 -7.39
CA GLY A 398 -5.65 -19.86 -6.42
C GLY A 398 -6.80 -19.33 -5.56
N GLY A 399 -8.07 -19.45 -6.00
CA GLY A 399 -9.23 -18.97 -5.26
C GLY A 399 -10.57 -19.48 -5.81
N ASP A 400 -11.65 -19.10 -5.15
CA ASP A 400 -13.02 -19.48 -5.52
C ASP A 400 -13.56 -18.59 -6.65
N LEU A 401 -14.46 -19.12 -7.46
CA LEU A 401 -15.10 -18.43 -8.57
C LEU A 401 -16.59 -18.19 -8.27
N VAL A 402 -17.05 -16.97 -8.49
CA VAL A 402 -18.46 -16.59 -8.38
C VAL A 402 -18.94 -16.08 -9.73
N VAL A 403 -19.97 -16.70 -10.27
CA VAL A 403 -20.70 -16.23 -11.45
C VAL A 403 -22.01 -15.64 -10.95
N ASP A 404 -22.14 -14.32 -10.99
CA ASP A 404 -23.28 -13.63 -10.42
C ASP A 404 -24.56 -13.92 -11.20
N SER A 405 -24.45 -14.18 -12.51
CA SER A 405 -25.56 -14.54 -13.37
C SER A 405 -25.37 -15.88 -14.08
N THR A 406 -25.03 -15.88 -15.37
CA THR A 406 -25.10 -17.08 -16.21
C THR A 406 -23.72 -17.68 -16.47
N LEU A 407 -23.56 -18.98 -16.23
CA LEU A 407 -22.45 -19.78 -16.75
C LEU A 407 -22.87 -20.44 -18.06
N THR A 408 -22.14 -20.22 -19.16
CA THR A 408 -22.39 -20.90 -20.44
C THR A 408 -21.22 -21.80 -20.77
N LEU A 409 -21.45 -23.11 -20.88
CA LEU A 409 -20.48 -24.08 -21.36
C LEU A 409 -20.76 -24.36 -22.83
N THR A 410 -20.14 -23.61 -23.73
CA THR A 410 -20.27 -23.80 -25.18
C THR A 410 -19.43 -24.99 -25.64
N ASN A 411 -18.14 -24.99 -25.27
CA ASN A 411 -17.18 -26.05 -25.56
C ASN A 411 -16.18 -26.19 -24.40
N GLY A 412 -15.80 -27.43 -24.07
CA GLY A 412 -14.74 -27.72 -23.11
C GLY A 412 -15.20 -27.83 -21.65
N VAL A 413 -14.26 -28.28 -20.82
CA VAL A 413 -14.45 -28.48 -19.38
C VAL A 413 -14.06 -27.21 -18.62
N LEU A 414 -14.85 -26.83 -17.60
CA LEU A 414 -14.45 -25.87 -16.57
C LEU A 414 -13.91 -26.64 -15.37
N ASN A 415 -12.60 -26.81 -15.28
CA ASN A 415 -11.95 -27.53 -14.19
C ASN A 415 -11.68 -26.60 -13.01
N ILE A 416 -12.48 -26.72 -11.95
CA ILE A 416 -12.33 -25.93 -10.72
C ILE A 416 -11.42 -26.58 -9.68
N GLY A 417 -11.00 -27.84 -9.90
CA GLY A 417 -10.20 -28.59 -8.94
C GLY A 417 -10.87 -28.63 -7.56
N SER A 418 -10.14 -28.24 -6.52
CA SER A 418 -10.65 -28.14 -5.15
C SER A 418 -11.29 -26.77 -4.81
N ASN A 419 -11.27 -25.81 -5.74
CA ASN A 419 -11.85 -24.48 -5.54
C ASN A 419 -13.38 -24.52 -5.58
N GLY A 420 -14.03 -23.52 -5.00
CA GLY A 420 -15.49 -23.40 -5.02
C GLY A 420 -15.97 -22.69 -6.28
N LEU A 421 -17.09 -23.14 -6.84
CA LEU A 421 -17.86 -22.39 -7.84
C LEU A 421 -19.22 -22.04 -7.25
N THR A 422 -19.56 -20.74 -7.19
CA THR A 422 -20.89 -20.28 -6.81
C THR A 422 -21.57 -19.62 -7.99
N ILE A 423 -22.86 -19.93 -8.21
CA ILE A 423 -23.66 -19.32 -9.25
C ILE A 423 -24.90 -18.68 -8.60
N ASN A 424 -24.97 -17.34 -8.60
CA ASN A 424 -25.94 -16.58 -7.81
C ASN A 424 -27.30 -16.40 -8.48
N ASP A 425 -27.43 -16.07 -9.78
CA ASP A 425 -28.75 -16.08 -10.44
C ASP A 425 -28.83 -15.91 -11.98
N THR A 426 -29.43 -16.91 -12.64
CA THR A 426 -30.50 -16.77 -13.66
C THR A 426 -31.25 -18.11 -13.73
N ILE A 427 -32.49 -18.16 -14.25
CA ILE A 427 -33.16 -19.41 -14.63
C ILE A 427 -33.22 -19.50 -16.16
N PRO A 428 -32.47 -20.42 -16.83
CA PRO A 428 -31.46 -21.35 -16.31
C PRO A 428 -30.12 -20.66 -16.00
N SER A 429 -29.40 -21.14 -14.98
CA SER A 429 -28.13 -20.54 -14.51
C SER A 429 -26.90 -21.14 -15.19
N ILE A 430 -27.06 -22.32 -15.81
CA ILE A 430 -26.03 -23.00 -16.60
C ILE A 430 -26.60 -23.34 -17.98
N LEU A 431 -25.97 -22.84 -19.04
CA LEU A 431 -26.39 -23.01 -20.43
C LEU A 431 -25.36 -23.80 -21.25
N GLY A 432 -25.74 -24.18 -22.48
CA GLY A 432 -24.85 -24.81 -23.47
C GLY A 432 -24.97 -26.34 -23.57
N GLY A 433 -26.06 -26.93 -23.08
CA GLY A 433 -26.35 -28.36 -23.24
C GLY A 433 -26.50 -28.80 -24.72
N PRO A 434 -26.45 -30.13 -25.01
CA PRO A 434 -26.28 -31.23 -24.07
C PRO A 434 -24.86 -31.29 -23.50
N PHE A 435 -24.74 -31.61 -22.21
CA PHE A 435 -23.45 -31.72 -21.49
C PHE A 435 -22.88 -33.14 -21.59
N THR A 436 -21.54 -33.25 -21.55
CA THR A 436 -20.80 -34.51 -21.73
C THR A 436 -19.52 -34.52 -20.87
N ASP A 437 -18.79 -35.64 -20.87
CA ASP A 437 -17.42 -35.76 -20.32
C ASP A 437 -16.43 -34.72 -20.87
N GLN A 438 -16.64 -34.23 -22.10
CA GLN A 438 -15.85 -33.16 -22.71
C GLN A 438 -16.40 -31.74 -22.46
N LYS A 439 -17.59 -31.63 -21.84
CA LYS A 439 -18.29 -30.35 -21.63
C LYS A 439 -19.11 -30.37 -20.34
N HIS A 440 -18.43 -30.13 -19.23
CA HIS A 440 -18.99 -30.09 -17.88
C HIS A 440 -18.08 -29.31 -16.91
N ILE A 441 -18.51 -29.13 -15.66
CA ILE A 441 -17.70 -28.59 -14.56
C ILE A 441 -16.94 -29.76 -13.91
N GLN A 442 -15.63 -29.68 -13.80
CA GLN A 442 -14.83 -30.75 -13.19
C GLN A 442 -14.25 -30.32 -11.84
N THR A 443 -14.38 -31.17 -10.84
CA THR A 443 -13.75 -31.03 -9.52
C THR A 443 -12.60 -32.03 -9.35
N SER A 444 -11.82 -31.93 -8.27
CA SER A 444 -10.76 -32.89 -7.96
C SER A 444 -11.29 -34.26 -7.52
N GLY A 445 -12.54 -34.33 -7.06
CA GLY A 445 -13.20 -35.55 -6.62
C GLY A 445 -12.78 -36.03 -5.24
N ILE A 446 -12.37 -35.11 -4.36
CA ILE A 446 -11.97 -35.42 -2.99
C ILE A 446 -12.93 -34.79 -1.98
N VAL A 447 -13.03 -35.38 -0.78
CA VAL A 447 -13.97 -34.94 0.27
C VAL A 447 -13.79 -33.46 0.68
N SER A 448 -12.60 -32.91 0.52
CA SER A 448 -12.25 -31.53 0.86
C SER A 448 -12.57 -30.51 -0.24
N ASP A 449 -13.11 -30.95 -1.39
CA ASP A 449 -13.49 -30.03 -2.47
C ASP A 449 -14.60 -29.08 -2.02
N LYS A 450 -14.50 -27.81 -2.44
CA LYS A 450 -15.52 -26.82 -2.14
C LYS A 450 -16.78 -26.96 -3.02
N GLY A 451 -16.71 -27.72 -4.11
CA GLY A 451 -17.84 -28.11 -4.94
C GLY A 451 -18.52 -26.95 -5.68
N VAL A 452 -19.74 -27.23 -6.17
CA VAL A 452 -20.57 -26.28 -6.92
C VAL A 452 -21.77 -25.88 -6.06
N THR A 453 -21.94 -24.57 -5.84
CA THR A 453 -23.06 -23.97 -5.11
C THR A 453 -23.98 -23.24 -6.08
N ILE A 454 -25.25 -23.62 -6.11
CA ILE A 454 -26.27 -23.03 -6.97
C ILE A 454 -27.32 -22.36 -6.10
N ALA A 455 -27.67 -21.12 -6.43
CA ALA A 455 -28.78 -20.42 -5.82
C ALA A 455 -30.14 -20.83 -6.40
N TYR A 456 -31.14 -20.80 -5.52
CA TYR A 456 -32.56 -20.99 -5.77
C TYR A 456 -33.29 -19.72 -5.30
N PRO A 457 -33.24 -18.64 -6.11
CA PRO A 457 -33.84 -17.36 -5.75
C PRO A 457 -35.36 -17.33 -5.95
N SER A 458 -35.90 -18.32 -6.68
CA SER A 458 -37.33 -18.55 -6.77
C SER A 458 -37.61 -20.04 -6.95
N LEU A 459 -38.80 -20.46 -6.54
CA LEU A 459 -39.30 -21.84 -6.63
C LEU A 459 -40.70 -21.84 -7.30
N PRO A 460 -41.08 -22.91 -8.03
CA PRO A 460 -40.33 -24.14 -8.23
C PRO A 460 -39.14 -23.96 -9.18
N ALA A 461 -38.10 -24.76 -8.99
CA ALA A 461 -36.92 -24.74 -9.83
C ALA A 461 -36.42 -26.15 -10.12
N ASP A 462 -36.17 -26.41 -11.39
CA ASP A 462 -35.51 -27.61 -11.91
C ASP A 462 -34.11 -27.24 -12.37
N ARG A 463 -33.09 -27.78 -11.70
CA ARG A 463 -31.69 -27.46 -11.98
C ARG A 463 -30.92 -28.75 -12.25
N THR A 464 -30.24 -28.79 -13.38
CA THR A 464 -29.18 -29.76 -13.65
C THR A 464 -27.84 -29.08 -13.39
N ILE A 465 -27.02 -29.67 -12.53
CA ILE A 465 -25.65 -29.25 -12.24
C ILE A 465 -24.73 -30.19 -13.03
N PRO A 466 -24.19 -29.75 -14.17
CA PRO A 466 -23.36 -30.60 -15.01
C PRO A 466 -21.95 -30.68 -14.44
N VAL A 467 -21.77 -31.48 -13.39
CA VAL A 467 -20.51 -31.61 -12.65
C VAL A 467 -19.95 -33.04 -12.75
N GLY A 468 -18.66 -33.20 -12.43
CA GLY A 468 -17.95 -34.46 -12.56
C GLY A 468 -16.57 -34.44 -11.90
N THR A 469 -15.86 -35.57 -11.98
CA THR A 469 -14.51 -35.77 -11.44
C THR A 469 -13.70 -36.65 -12.38
N GLY A 470 -12.38 -36.46 -12.45
CA GLY A 470 -11.49 -37.38 -13.17
C GLY A 470 -11.83 -37.63 -14.65
N GLY A 471 -12.49 -36.67 -15.31
CA GLY A 471 -12.98 -36.79 -16.69
C GLY A 471 -14.38 -37.43 -16.82
N ASN A 472 -14.95 -37.98 -15.75
CA ASN A 472 -16.30 -38.54 -15.76
C ASN A 472 -17.36 -37.45 -15.53
N TYR A 473 -18.31 -37.33 -16.46
CA TYR A 473 -19.51 -36.50 -16.30
C TYR A 473 -20.59 -37.26 -15.53
N THR A 474 -20.87 -36.81 -14.31
CA THR A 474 -21.84 -37.42 -13.39
C THR A 474 -22.76 -36.31 -12.89
N PRO A 475 -23.77 -35.86 -13.65
CA PRO A 475 -24.58 -34.72 -13.24
C PRO A 475 -25.46 -35.02 -12.01
N ALA A 476 -25.75 -33.96 -11.25
CA ALA A 476 -26.83 -33.96 -10.27
C ALA A 476 -28.00 -33.14 -10.81
N ARG A 477 -29.23 -33.66 -10.72
CA ARG A 477 -30.46 -32.91 -11.02
C ARG A 477 -31.32 -32.78 -9.78
N ILE A 478 -31.65 -31.55 -9.42
CA ILE A 478 -32.33 -31.20 -8.18
C ILE A 478 -33.56 -30.38 -8.54
N VAL A 479 -34.73 -30.91 -8.20
CA VAL A 479 -36.03 -30.30 -8.46
C VAL A 479 -36.69 -29.97 -7.12
N ILE A 480 -36.85 -28.67 -6.87
CA ILE A 480 -37.38 -28.15 -5.61
C ILE A 480 -38.70 -27.44 -5.90
N TYR A 481 -39.74 -27.77 -5.15
CA TYR A 481 -41.03 -27.10 -5.20
C TYR A 481 -41.31 -26.44 -3.85
N ASN A 482 -41.91 -25.24 -3.89
CA ASN A 482 -42.45 -24.63 -2.69
C ASN A 482 -43.90 -25.10 -2.49
N ALA A 483 -44.21 -25.62 -1.31
CA ALA A 483 -45.57 -25.99 -0.92
C ALA A 483 -46.25 -24.96 -0.01
N GLY A 484 -45.53 -23.90 0.39
CA GLY A 484 -46.02 -22.80 1.22
C GLY A 484 -46.31 -21.51 0.44
N THR A 485 -46.88 -20.51 1.12
CA THR A 485 -47.26 -19.20 0.54
C THR A 485 -46.11 -18.19 0.46
N THR A 486 -44.93 -18.50 1.01
CA THR A 486 -43.73 -17.66 0.97
C THR A 486 -42.59 -18.45 0.31
N PRO A 487 -42.02 -18.00 -0.83
CA PRO A 487 -40.82 -18.59 -1.40
C PRO A 487 -39.66 -18.53 -0.41
N ALA A 488 -39.10 -19.69 -0.04
CA ALA A 488 -37.83 -19.74 0.65
C ALA A 488 -36.71 -19.60 -0.40
N GLU A 489 -35.87 -18.58 -0.25
CA GLU A 489 -34.64 -18.43 -1.03
C GLU A 489 -33.52 -19.21 -0.35
N GLY A 490 -32.62 -19.77 -1.15
CA GLY A 490 -31.48 -20.47 -0.58
C GLY A 490 -30.49 -20.98 -1.61
N THR A 491 -29.52 -21.75 -1.14
CA THR A 491 -28.49 -22.35 -1.98
C THR A 491 -28.41 -23.84 -1.72
N VAL A 492 -28.08 -24.59 -2.78
CA VAL A 492 -27.70 -26.00 -2.68
C VAL A 492 -26.28 -26.15 -3.19
N LYS A 493 -25.45 -26.82 -2.40
CA LYS A 493 -24.07 -27.15 -2.73
C LYS A 493 -23.93 -28.65 -2.92
N VAL A 494 -23.31 -29.05 -4.03
CA VAL A 494 -22.99 -30.44 -4.35
C VAL A 494 -21.48 -30.63 -4.45
N ILE A 495 -20.97 -31.71 -3.86
CA ILE A 495 -19.59 -32.15 -3.98
C ILE A 495 -19.59 -33.63 -4.41
N PRO A 496 -19.22 -33.95 -5.66
CA PRO A 496 -18.92 -35.31 -6.03
C PRO A 496 -17.57 -35.75 -5.44
N VAL A 497 -17.52 -36.94 -4.84
CA VAL A 497 -16.30 -37.53 -4.30
C VAL A 497 -16.05 -38.88 -4.96
N ASN A 498 -14.89 -39.01 -5.60
CA ASN A 498 -14.46 -40.20 -6.34
C ASN A 498 -13.76 -41.22 -5.42
N SER A 499 -14.45 -41.62 -4.36
CA SER A 499 -14.03 -42.68 -3.45
C SER A 499 -15.25 -43.41 -2.92
N ILE A 500 -15.05 -44.61 -2.37
CA ILE A 500 -16.11 -45.26 -1.60
C ILE A 500 -16.49 -44.41 -0.38
N HIS A 501 -17.77 -44.46 0.02
CA HIS A 501 -18.25 -43.75 1.20
C HIS A 501 -17.68 -44.38 2.48
N PRO A 502 -17.08 -43.62 3.40
CA PRO A 502 -16.34 -44.16 4.53
C PRO A 502 -17.20 -44.96 5.53
N ASN A 503 -18.51 -44.67 5.65
CA ASN A 503 -19.39 -45.32 6.62
C ASN A 503 -20.11 -46.60 6.13
N LEU A 504 -19.71 -47.22 5.02
CA LEU A 504 -20.23 -48.54 4.67
C LEU A 504 -19.72 -49.59 5.68
N THR A 505 -20.61 -50.48 6.13
CA THR A 505 -20.44 -51.24 7.39
C THR A 505 -19.89 -52.66 7.24
N ASN A 506 -19.84 -53.24 6.03
CA ASN A 506 -19.45 -54.64 5.79
C ASN A 506 -18.13 -54.77 5.00
N GLY A 507 -17.13 -53.97 5.38
CA GLY A 507 -15.78 -54.08 4.82
C GLY A 507 -15.55 -53.29 3.53
N GLN A 508 -16.50 -52.47 3.07
CA GLN A 508 -16.34 -51.55 1.94
C GLN A 508 -15.93 -52.24 0.62
N ASN A 509 -16.26 -53.53 0.44
CA ASN A 509 -15.87 -54.28 -0.76
C ASN A 509 -16.97 -54.35 -1.83
N ASP A 510 -18.20 -53.96 -1.49
CA ASP A 510 -19.39 -54.11 -2.34
C ASP A 510 -20.15 -52.77 -2.51
N GLY A 511 -19.42 -51.69 -2.81
CA GLY A 511 -19.96 -50.35 -3.01
C GLY A 511 -19.44 -49.66 -4.27
N ILE A 512 -20.15 -48.61 -4.71
CA ILE A 512 -19.64 -47.70 -5.74
C ILE A 512 -18.47 -46.88 -5.16
N ASN A 513 -17.38 -46.72 -5.91
CA ASN A 513 -16.28 -45.80 -5.58
C ASN A 513 -16.65 -44.34 -5.86
N TYR A 514 -17.83 -43.94 -5.41
CA TYR A 514 -18.35 -42.61 -5.62
C TYR A 514 -19.45 -42.29 -4.60
N TYR A 515 -19.47 -41.06 -4.10
CA TYR A 515 -20.60 -40.54 -3.37
C TYR A 515 -20.78 -39.04 -3.59
N TRP A 516 -22.01 -38.59 -3.41
CA TRP A 516 -22.41 -37.19 -3.48
C TRP A 516 -22.54 -36.65 -2.08
N LYS A 517 -21.91 -35.53 -1.78
CA LYS A 517 -22.23 -34.74 -0.58
C LYS A 517 -23.10 -33.57 -0.99
N VAL A 518 -24.24 -33.41 -0.32
CA VAL A 518 -25.14 -32.28 -0.57
C VAL A 518 -25.41 -31.53 0.73
N SER A 519 -25.35 -30.20 0.64
CA SER A 519 -25.70 -29.30 1.73
C SER A 519 -26.57 -28.16 1.21
N LYS A 520 -27.36 -27.57 2.12
CA LYS A 520 -28.28 -26.48 1.79
C LYS A 520 -28.19 -25.35 2.81
N THR A 521 -28.49 -24.13 2.39
CA THR A 521 -28.68 -22.95 3.26
C THR A 521 -29.97 -22.23 2.85
N GLY A 522 -30.74 -21.69 3.81
CA GLY A 522 -31.95 -20.90 3.54
C GLY A 522 -33.24 -21.68 3.22
N LEU A 523 -33.12 -22.91 2.70
CA LEU A 523 -34.24 -23.77 2.27
C LEU A 523 -34.90 -24.54 3.43
N ALA A 524 -35.59 -23.83 4.34
CA ALA A 524 -35.98 -24.36 5.65
C ALA A 524 -37.25 -25.26 5.68
N SER A 525 -38.12 -25.27 4.66
CA SER A 525 -39.40 -26.02 4.72
C SER A 525 -39.96 -26.49 3.36
N ASP A 526 -39.13 -26.72 2.36
CA ASP A 526 -39.58 -26.99 0.99
C ASP A 526 -39.81 -28.48 0.68
N ILE A 527 -40.80 -28.78 -0.16
CA ILE A 527 -41.06 -30.14 -0.66
C ILE A 527 -40.13 -30.39 -1.84
N LEU A 528 -39.13 -31.23 -1.64
CA LEU A 528 -38.37 -31.84 -2.73
C LEU A 528 -39.31 -32.68 -3.59
N ASP A 529 -39.35 -32.42 -4.90
CA ASP A 529 -40.09 -33.27 -5.85
C ASP A 529 -39.19 -34.34 -6.45
N SER A 530 -37.95 -34.00 -6.83
CA SER A 530 -37.02 -35.03 -7.26
C SER A 530 -35.55 -34.66 -7.03
N LEU A 531 -34.78 -35.67 -6.64
CA LEU A 531 -33.33 -35.60 -6.55
C LEU A 531 -32.76 -36.77 -7.35
N ILE A 532 -31.88 -36.49 -8.31
CA ILE A 532 -31.31 -37.48 -9.21
C ILE A 532 -29.80 -37.32 -9.23
N PHE A 533 -29.09 -38.43 -9.02
CA PHE A 533 -27.64 -38.49 -9.11
C PHE A 533 -27.22 -39.55 -10.12
N ASP A 534 -26.32 -39.17 -11.02
CA ASP A 534 -25.73 -40.06 -12.02
C ASP A 534 -24.37 -40.58 -11.54
N PHE A 535 -24.10 -41.86 -11.83
CA PHE A 535 -22.88 -42.58 -11.47
C PHE A 535 -22.23 -43.23 -12.71
N LYS A 536 -22.55 -42.79 -13.94
CA LYS A 536 -21.96 -43.35 -15.16
C LYS A 536 -20.45 -43.19 -15.18
N GLY A 537 -19.76 -44.25 -15.63
CA GLY A 537 -18.30 -44.25 -15.80
C GLY A 537 -17.50 -44.31 -14.50
N VAL A 538 -18.14 -44.37 -13.32
CA VAL A 538 -17.43 -44.48 -12.04
C VAL A 538 -17.05 -45.92 -11.73
N GLY A 539 -15.98 -46.11 -10.95
CA GLY A 539 -15.53 -47.44 -10.53
C GLY A 539 -16.48 -48.10 -9.54
N VAL A 540 -16.55 -49.43 -9.58
CA VAL A 540 -17.30 -50.26 -8.61
C VAL A 540 -16.37 -51.23 -7.90
N THR A 541 -16.65 -51.50 -6.63
CA THR A 541 -16.03 -52.60 -5.88
C THR A 541 -17.06 -53.73 -5.74
N GLY A 542 -16.61 -54.98 -5.87
CA GLY A 542 -17.46 -56.17 -5.76
C GLY A 542 -18.00 -56.70 -7.10
N THR A 543 -18.61 -57.89 -7.08
CA THR A 543 -19.05 -58.61 -8.29
C THR A 543 -20.55 -58.44 -8.61
N ASN A 544 -21.31 -57.76 -7.75
CA ASN A 544 -22.78 -57.82 -7.74
C ASN A 544 -23.48 -56.48 -8.03
N TYR A 545 -22.89 -55.65 -8.89
CA TYR A 545 -23.41 -54.31 -9.23
C TYR A 545 -24.90 -54.29 -9.61
N GLY A 546 -25.40 -55.32 -10.31
CA GLY A 546 -26.80 -55.46 -10.69
C GLY A 546 -27.82 -55.57 -9.53
N THR A 547 -27.35 -55.69 -8.30
CA THR A 547 -28.18 -55.80 -7.09
C THR A 547 -27.99 -54.65 -6.11
N PHE A 548 -27.23 -53.62 -6.50
CA PHE A 548 -27.00 -52.46 -5.64
C PHE A 548 -28.31 -51.69 -5.40
N VAL A 549 -28.40 -51.08 -4.22
CA VAL A 549 -29.48 -50.18 -3.84
C VAL A 549 -28.89 -48.82 -3.47
N GLY A 550 -29.69 -47.77 -3.58
CA GLY A 550 -29.30 -46.43 -3.15
C GLY A 550 -29.27 -46.32 -1.63
N GLY A 551 -28.31 -45.57 -1.11
CA GLY A 551 -28.18 -45.24 0.30
C GLY A 551 -28.08 -43.74 0.51
N TYR A 552 -28.75 -43.26 1.56
CA TYR A 552 -28.72 -41.87 2.01
C TYR A 552 -28.21 -41.81 3.45
N PHE A 553 -27.16 -41.05 3.70
CA PHE A 553 -26.54 -40.90 5.01
C PHE A 553 -26.83 -39.52 5.59
N VAL A 554 -27.55 -39.50 6.72
CA VAL A 554 -27.92 -38.30 7.50
C VAL A 554 -27.64 -38.55 8.96
N PRO A 555 -27.09 -37.55 9.66
CA PRO A 555 -25.87 -37.69 10.44
C PRO A 555 -25.84 -38.99 11.24
N PHE A 556 -24.82 -39.80 10.93
CA PHE A 556 -24.51 -41.06 11.62
C PHE A 556 -25.50 -42.22 11.39
N THR A 557 -26.47 -42.08 10.48
CA THR A 557 -27.40 -43.15 10.14
C THR A 557 -27.58 -43.32 8.64
N TRP A 558 -27.56 -44.56 8.18
CA TRP A 558 -27.99 -44.92 6.83
C TRP A 558 -29.50 -45.08 6.78
N GLN A 559 -30.07 -44.56 5.70
CA GLN A 559 -31.43 -44.82 5.26
C GLN A 559 -31.32 -45.58 3.93
N SER A 560 -31.69 -46.86 3.88
CA SER A 560 -31.60 -47.73 2.69
C SER A 560 -32.84 -48.63 2.46
N GLY A 561 -33.01 -49.13 1.23
CA GLY A 561 -33.98 -50.18 0.86
C GLY A 561 -35.40 -49.70 0.53
N THR A 562 -36.27 -50.66 0.14
CA THR A 562 -37.72 -50.47 -0.04
C THR A 562 -38.36 -50.15 1.32
N GLY A 563 -38.32 -48.88 1.71
CA GLY A 563 -38.76 -48.41 3.02
C GLY A 563 -37.97 -47.22 3.58
N ALA A 564 -36.77 -46.92 3.07
CA ALA A 564 -36.10 -45.63 3.26
C ALA A 564 -36.57 -44.65 2.19
N PRO A 565 -36.68 -43.35 2.55
CA PRO A 565 -37.92 -42.57 2.39
C PRO A 565 -38.70 -43.07 1.18
N ALA A 566 -39.89 -43.68 1.39
CA ALA A 566 -40.74 -44.56 0.55
C ALA A 566 -40.61 -44.60 -1.00
N ASN A 567 -39.90 -43.67 -1.62
CA ASN A 567 -39.78 -43.35 -3.03
C ASN A 567 -38.31 -43.21 -3.52
N ALA A 568 -37.34 -43.87 -2.88
CA ALA A 568 -35.95 -43.95 -3.34
C ALA A 568 -35.71 -45.18 -4.23
N SER A 569 -35.05 -45.01 -5.39
CA SER A 569 -34.68 -46.10 -6.29
C SER A 569 -33.26 -45.93 -6.83
N PHE A 570 -32.60 -47.06 -7.10
CA PHE A 570 -31.33 -47.11 -7.84
C PHE A 570 -31.52 -48.02 -9.05
N SER A 571 -31.09 -47.55 -10.22
CA SER A 571 -31.10 -48.30 -11.48
C SER A 571 -29.66 -48.68 -11.82
N PRO A 572 -29.24 -49.94 -11.65
CA PRO A 572 -27.91 -50.39 -12.07
C PRO A 572 -27.69 -50.25 -13.58
N THR A 573 -28.74 -50.41 -14.40
CA THR A 573 -28.64 -50.29 -15.86
C THR A 573 -28.37 -48.86 -16.29
N ASP A 574 -29.05 -47.88 -15.68
CA ASP A 574 -28.84 -46.47 -15.99
C ASP A 574 -27.69 -45.85 -15.18
N SER A 575 -27.22 -46.57 -14.15
CA SER A 575 -26.29 -46.07 -13.13
C SER A 575 -26.79 -44.77 -12.49
N THR A 576 -28.09 -44.71 -12.17
CA THR A 576 -28.72 -43.51 -11.59
C THR A 576 -29.44 -43.84 -10.29
N MET A 577 -29.34 -42.93 -9.33
CA MET A 577 -30.16 -42.92 -8.13
C MET A 577 -31.20 -41.82 -8.23
N ARG A 578 -32.44 -42.14 -7.87
CA ARG A 578 -33.56 -41.20 -7.90
C ARG A 578 -34.34 -41.26 -6.61
N PHE A 579 -34.62 -40.08 -6.06
CA PHE A 579 -35.63 -39.87 -5.04
C PHE A 579 -36.79 -39.11 -5.67
N THR A 580 -38.02 -39.57 -5.41
CA THR A 580 -39.25 -38.91 -5.88
C THR A 580 -40.08 -38.47 -4.68
N ASN A 581 -40.46 -37.21 -4.58
CA ASN A 581 -41.16 -36.63 -3.44
C ASN A 581 -40.59 -37.03 -2.05
N PRO A 582 -39.26 -36.94 -1.81
CA PRO A 582 -38.67 -37.50 -0.60
C PRO A 582 -38.85 -36.62 0.66
N GLY A 583 -39.42 -35.42 0.53
CA GLY A 583 -39.60 -34.46 1.63
C GLY A 583 -38.34 -33.65 1.96
N PRO A 584 -38.43 -32.62 2.83
CA PRO A 584 -37.39 -31.61 3.06
C PRO A 584 -36.09 -32.13 3.70
N SER A 585 -36.16 -33.26 4.40
CA SER A 585 -35.04 -33.88 5.12
C SER A 585 -34.09 -34.66 4.21
N VAL A 586 -34.40 -34.81 2.92
CA VAL A 586 -33.64 -35.64 1.97
C VAL A 586 -32.80 -34.81 0.99
N LEU A 587 -32.70 -33.48 1.17
CA LEU A 587 -31.84 -32.60 0.33
C LEU A 587 -30.40 -32.50 0.85
N GLN A 588 -30.13 -32.93 2.08
CA GLN A 588 -28.84 -32.72 2.73
C GLN A 588 -28.31 -34.01 3.34
N GLY A 589 -27.19 -34.49 2.83
CA GLY A 589 -26.49 -35.65 3.35
C GLY A 589 -25.55 -36.20 2.30
N ASP A 590 -25.09 -37.42 2.54
CA ASP A 590 -24.22 -38.13 1.61
C ASP A 590 -25.02 -39.23 0.90
N TYR A 591 -24.80 -39.40 -0.41
CA TYR A 591 -25.57 -40.34 -1.22
C TYR A 591 -24.64 -41.22 -2.06
N THR A 592 -24.86 -42.53 -2.01
CA THR A 592 -24.08 -43.53 -2.74
C THR A 592 -24.95 -44.74 -3.09
N ALA A 593 -24.37 -45.77 -3.72
CA ALA A 593 -25.03 -47.05 -3.89
C ALA A 593 -24.07 -48.21 -3.56
N ALA A 594 -24.63 -49.27 -2.99
CA ALA A 594 -23.92 -50.45 -2.53
C ALA A 594 -24.89 -51.62 -2.38
N LEU A 595 -24.41 -52.82 -2.02
CA LEU A 595 -25.29 -53.89 -1.55
C LEU A 595 -26.07 -53.46 -0.30
N SER A 596 -27.31 -53.91 -0.17
CA SER A 596 -28.20 -53.54 0.95
C SER A 596 -27.56 -53.77 2.34
N GLY A 597 -26.75 -54.83 2.49
CA GLY A 597 -26.05 -55.15 3.73
C GLY A 597 -24.95 -54.17 4.14
N GLU A 598 -24.48 -53.30 3.24
CA GLU A 598 -23.47 -52.28 3.56
C GLU A 598 -24.04 -51.09 4.34
N PHE A 599 -25.37 -50.90 4.29
CA PHE A 599 -26.08 -49.79 4.93
C PHE A 599 -26.57 -50.11 6.35
N GLY A 600 -25.83 -50.93 7.10
CA GLY A 600 -26.12 -51.29 8.48
C GLY A 600 -25.91 -50.15 9.50
N GLY A 601 -26.12 -50.45 10.78
CA GLY A 601 -25.95 -49.48 11.86
C GLY A 601 -24.51 -48.98 11.98
N VAL A 602 -24.33 -47.65 12.01
CA VAL A 602 -23.01 -47.02 12.14
C VAL A 602 -22.67 -46.82 13.62
N THR A 603 -21.54 -47.38 14.05
CA THR A 603 -21.07 -47.26 15.44
C THR A 603 -20.38 -45.91 15.66
N THR A 604 -20.96 -45.07 16.52
CA THR A 604 -20.42 -43.74 16.88
C THR A 604 -19.64 -43.82 18.19
N TYR A 605 -18.50 -43.14 18.26
CA TYR A 605 -17.64 -43.09 19.46
C TYR A 605 -17.72 -41.73 20.16
N TYR A 606 -17.96 -41.75 21.47
CA TYR A 606 -18.06 -40.59 22.34
C TYR A 606 -16.83 -40.50 23.25
N SER A 607 -16.27 -39.30 23.42
CA SER A 607 -15.07 -39.10 24.24
C SER A 607 -15.31 -39.35 25.74
N LEU A 608 -14.48 -40.20 26.36
CA LEU A 608 -14.32 -40.32 27.82
C LEU A 608 -13.06 -39.62 28.34
N GLY A 609 -12.14 -39.23 27.44
CA GLY A 609 -10.87 -38.55 27.73
C GLY A 609 -9.69 -39.52 27.80
N GLY A 610 -8.51 -39.08 27.33
CA GLY A 610 -7.31 -39.92 27.27
C GLY A 610 -6.61 -39.90 25.91
N SER A 611 -5.98 -41.01 25.52
CA SER A 611 -5.34 -41.17 24.20
C SER A 611 -6.35 -41.66 23.15
N TRP A 612 -6.33 -41.11 21.93
CA TRP A 612 -7.17 -41.57 20.82
C TRP A 612 -7.04 -43.09 20.58
N THR A 613 -5.83 -43.62 20.72
CA THR A 613 -5.51 -45.04 20.47
C THR A 613 -5.81 -45.97 21.65
N ALA A 614 -6.38 -45.46 22.75
CA ALA A 614 -6.81 -46.29 23.87
C ALA A 614 -8.34 -46.46 23.82
N ALA A 615 -8.82 -47.70 23.76
CA ALA A 615 -10.27 -48.00 23.74
C ALA A 615 -10.99 -47.44 24.97
N ALA A 616 -10.30 -47.37 26.13
CA ALA A 616 -10.79 -46.74 27.35
C ALA A 616 -11.09 -45.24 27.26
N SER A 617 -10.57 -44.55 26.23
CA SER A 617 -10.84 -43.12 26.00
C SER A 617 -12.18 -42.89 25.30
N TRP A 618 -12.90 -43.96 24.94
CA TRP A 618 -14.12 -43.89 24.15
C TRP A 618 -15.24 -44.74 24.73
N SER A 619 -16.48 -44.37 24.41
CA SER A 619 -17.71 -45.13 24.67
C SER A 619 -18.55 -45.17 23.40
N THR A 620 -19.23 -46.28 23.12
CA THR A 620 -20.22 -46.37 22.02
C THR A 620 -21.66 -46.18 22.51
N ALA A 621 -21.85 -45.99 23.82
CA ALA A 621 -23.15 -45.83 24.49
C ALA A 621 -23.44 -44.38 24.91
N GLY A 622 -22.68 -43.40 24.39
CA GLY A 622 -22.77 -41.99 24.79
C GLY A 622 -21.70 -41.55 25.77
N PHE A 623 -21.71 -40.26 26.12
CA PHE A 623 -20.80 -39.68 27.12
C PHE A 623 -21.02 -40.31 28.51
N GLY A 624 -19.94 -40.63 29.21
CA GLY A 624 -20.00 -41.27 30.54
C GLY A 624 -20.40 -42.76 30.53
N GLY A 625 -20.63 -43.35 29.35
CA GLY A 625 -20.87 -44.79 29.19
C GLY A 625 -19.63 -45.64 29.46
N ALA A 626 -19.82 -46.97 29.44
CA ALA A 626 -18.73 -47.92 29.62
C ALA A 626 -17.66 -47.78 28.50
N PRO A 627 -16.38 -48.07 28.80
CA PRO A 627 -15.32 -48.17 27.79
C PRO A 627 -15.72 -49.01 26.58
N ALA A 628 -15.44 -48.51 25.39
CA ALA A 628 -15.59 -49.26 24.16
C ALA A 628 -14.59 -50.43 24.10
N ALA A 629 -14.92 -51.47 23.33
CA ALA A 629 -14.03 -52.61 23.11
C ALA A 629 -12.87 -52.30 22.14
N SER A 630 -13.00 -51.24 21.34
CA SER A 630 -12.06 -50.84 20.30
C SER A 630 -11.94 -49.32 20.20
N THR A 631 -11.01 -48.84 19.38
CA THR A 631 -10.83 -47.42 19.09
C THR A 631 -11.53 -47.01 17.80
N PRO A 632 -11.81 -45.72 17.58
CA PRO A 632 -12.30 -45.22 16.30
C PRO A 632 -11.37 -45.56 15.12
N THR A 633 -11.98 -45.77 13.96
CA THR A 633 -11.32 -46.05 12.67
C THR A 633 -11.81 -45.08 11.60
N SER A 634 -11.24 -45.16 10.38
CA SER A 634 -11.64 -44.34 9.24
C SER A 634 -13.12 -44.49 8.83
N SER A 635 -13.82 -45.53 9.28
CA SER A 635 -15.23 -45.78 8.98
C SER A 635 -16.19 -45.41 10.11
N THR A 636 -15.69 -44.84 11.21
CA THR A 636 -16.49 -44.55 12.40
C THR A 636 -16.59 -43.05 12.66
N PRO A 637 -17.79 -42.52 12.93
CA PRO A 637 -17.96 -41.15 13.42
C PRO A 637 -17.50 -40.99 14.87
N VAL A 638 -16.98 -39.81 15.19
CA VAL A 638 -16.46 -39.45 16.51
C VAL A 638 -17.13 -38.18 17.02
N ILE A 639 -17.56 -38.19 18.28
CA ILE A 639 -18.09 -37.04 18.99
C ILE A 639 -17.19 -36.73 20.18
N ILE A 640 -16.59 -35.53 20.18
CA ILE A 640 -15.72 -35.04 21.26
C ILE A 640 -16.46 -33.95 22.03
N GLY A 641 -16.67 -34.15 23.33
CA GLY A 641 -17.49 -33.30 24.18
C GLY A 641 -17.25 -33.56 25.66
N ASP A 642 -18.22 -33.17 26.48
CA ASP A 642 -18.22 -33.41 27.94
C ASP A 642 -16.97 -32.84 28.66
N SER A 643 -16.44 -31.72 28.14
CA SER A 643 -15.17 -31.09 28.56
C SER A 643 -13.96 -32.03 28.58
N LYS A 644 -14.03 -33.15 27.83
CA LYS A 644 -12.94 -34.12 27.74
C LYS A 644 -11.90 -33.68 26.73
N THR A 645 -10.66 -34.10 26.98
CA THR A 645 -9.55 -33.96 26.04
C THR A 645 -9.16 -35.33 25.49
N ILE A 646 -9.16 -35.46 24.18
CA ILE A 646 -8.58 -36.60 23.46
C ILE A 646 -7.21 -36.18 22.94
N ASN A 647 -6.19 -36.99 23.21
CA ASN A 647 -4.81 -36.74 22.82
C ASN A 647 -4.37 -37.67 21.70
N ILE A 648 -3.65 -37.13 20.72
CA ILE A 648 -2.96 -37.89 19.68
C ILE A 648 -1.45 -37.68 19.89
N THR A 649 -0.76 -38.75 20.31
CA THR A 649 0.62 -38.70 20.83
C THR A 649 1.60 -39.66 20.15
N GLY A 650 1.23 -40.33 19.05
CA GLY A 650 2.18 -41.27 18.44
C GLY A 650 1.74 -42.02 17.21
N ALA A 651 0.48 -42.47 17.10
CA ALA A 651 0.02 -43.16 15.89
C ALA A 651 -0.76 -42.20 14.99
N THR A 652 -0.66 -42.40 13.68
CA THR A 652 -1.62 -41.83 12.73
C THR A 652 -3.01 -42.33 13.06
N VAL A 653 -4.02 -41.45 12.99
CA VAL A 653 -5.40 -41.77 13.35
C VAL A 653 -6.33 -41.31 12.26
N SER A 654 -7.46 -42.01 12.13
CA SER A 654 -8.47 -41.71 11.13
C SER A 654 -9.87 -41.78 11.74
N ALA A 655 -10.78 -40.93 11.27
CA ALA A 655 -12.21 -40.94 11.57
C ALA A 655 -13.01 -40.69 10.27
N ALA A 656 -14.26 -41.16 10.23
CA ALA A 656 -15.18 -40.77 9.16
C ALA A 656 -15.63 -39.31 9.30
N SER A 657 -15.80 -38.84 10.55
CA SER A 657 -16.08 -37.45 10.90
C SER A 657 -15.78 -37.20 12.37
N VAL A 658 -15.54 -35.93 12.71
CA VAL A 658 -15.34 -35.44 14.09
C VAL A 658 -16.31 -34.29 14.36
N TYR A 659 -17.26 -34.52 15.26
CA TYR A 659 -18.17 -33.48 15.74
C TYR A 659 -17.80 -33.05 17.16
N PHE A 660 -17.59 -31.75 17.35
CA PHE A 660 -17.40 -31.16 18.67
C PHE A 660 -18.75 -30.70 19.24
N ASP A 661 -19.23 -31.43 20.23
CA ASP A 661 -20.57 -31.25 20.80
C ASP A 661 -20.76 -29.86 21.45
N SER A 662 -21.94 -29.27 21.23
CA SER A 662 -22.23 -27.86 21.52
C SER A 662 -22.91 -27.57 22.86
N ARG A 663 -23.11 -28.58 23.72
CA ARG A 663 -23.80 -28.38 25.00
C ARG A 663 -23.09 -27.30 25.83
N THR A 664 -23.80 -26.20 26.07
CA THR A 664 -23.43 -25.09 26.94
C THR A 664 -24.61 -24.80 27.87
N GLY A 665 -24.36 -24.63 29.18
CA GLY A 665 -25.42 -24.34 30.17
C GLY A 665 -25.57 -25.36 31.30
N GLY A 666 -24.50 -25.62 32.06
CA GLY A 666 -24.61 -26.29 33.39
C GLY A 666 -24.29 -27.79 33.47
N THR A 667 -23.96 -28.45 32.35
CA THR A 667 -23.44 -29.83 32.25
C THR A 667 -22.58 -29.91 30.99
N PRO A 668 -21.52 -30.75 30.93
CA PRO A 668 -20.18 -30.27 30.62
C PRO A 668 -19.98 -29.76 29.18
N GLY A 669 -19.14 -28.73 29.06
CA GLY A 669 -18.93 -27.92 27.84
C GLY A 669 -18.19 -28.61 26.68
N PRO A 670 -17.81 -27.86 25.64
CA PRO A 670 -17.21 -28.42 24.42
C PRO A 670 -15.88 -29.14 24.67
N GLY A 671 -15.62 -30.17 23.87
CA GLY A 671 -14.44 -31.02 23.99
C GLY A 671 -13.19 -30.48 23.29
N THR A 672 -12.04 -31.10 23.56
CA THR A 672 -10.73 -30.73 22.98
C THR A 672 -10.05 -31.91 22.30
N LEU A 673 -9.51 -31.69 21.11
CA LEU A 673 -8.59 -32.61 20.42
C LEU A 673 -7.17 -32.01 20.44
N ASN A 674 -6.23 -32.69 21.07
CA ASN A 674 -4.84 -32.23 21.23
C ASN A 674 -3.87 -33.13 20.45
N ILE A 675 -3.14 -32.55 19.49
CA ILE A 675 -2.24 -33.25 18.56
C ILE A 675 -0.80 -32.86 18.86
N THR A 676 0.08 -33.82 19.16
CA THR A 676 1.41 -33.52 19.75
C THR A 676 2.63 -33.98 18.95
N SER A 677 2.73 -35.23 18.51
CA SER A 677 4.02 -35.77 17.99
C SER A 677 3.92 -36.50 16.66
N THR A 678 2.75 -36.50 16.03
CA THR A 678 2.51 -37.11 14.72
C THR A 678 1.74 -36.22 13.77
N ASN A 679 1.90 -36.49 12.48
CA ASN A 679 1.18 -35.85 11.38
C ASN A 679 0.39 -36.90 10.59
N SER A 680 -0.21 -36.49 9.47
CA SER A 680 -0.93 -37.37 8.52
C SER A 680 -2.23 -37.97 9.07
N HIS A 681 -2.82 -37.34 10.09
CA HIS A 681 -4.14 -37.70 10.60
C HIS A 681 -5.25 -37.36 9.59
N SER A 682 -6.31 -38.16 9.54
CA SER A 682 -7.50 -37.89 8.73
C SER A 682 -8.75 -37.82 9.58
N LEU A 683 -9.37 -36.64 9.69
CA LEU A 683 -10.52 -36.43 10.58
C LEU A 683 -11.87 -36.44 9.85
N GLY A 684 -11.88 -36.65 8.53
CA GLY A 684 -13.10 -36.58 7.72
C GLY A 684 -13.75 -35.20 7.81
N ASP A 685 -15.07 -35.14 7.99
CA ASP A 685 -15.76 -33.87 8.23
C ASP A 685 -15.59 -33.39 9.67
N VAL A 686 -15.15 -32.15 9.86
CA VAL A 686 -14.92 -31.54 11.17
C VAL A 686 -15.87 -30.38 11.39
N SER A 687 -16.64 -30.41 12.48
CA SER A 687 -17.67 -29.41 12.79
C SER A 687 -17.93 -29.27 14.30
N GLY A 688 -18.73 -28.27 14.69
CA GLY A 688 -19.08 -28.01 16.09
C GLY A 688 -18.18 -27.00 16.79
N ILE A 689 -18.43 -26.74 18.08
CA ILE A 689 -17.89 -25.57 18.82
C ILE A 689 -16.72 -25.91 19.78
N GLY A 690 -15.87 -26.86 19.40
CA GLY A 690 -14.77 -27.36 20.21
C GLY A 690 -13.40 -26.73 19.96
N THR A 691 -12.37 -27.34 20.52
CA THR A 691 -10.99 -26.88 20.40
C THR A 691 -10.11 -27.92 19.72
N ILE A 692 -9.36 -27.51 18.69
CA ILE A 692 -8.25 -28.28 18.13
C ILE A 692 -6.95 -27.59 18.52
N ILE A 693 -6.06 -28.33 19.18
CA ILE A 693 -4.74 -27.87 19.58
C ILE A 693 -3.69 -28.59 18.74
N LEU A 694 -2.87 -27.82 18.01
CA LEU A 694 -1.61 -28.30 17.44
C LEU A 694 -0.49 -27.94 18.42
N ASN A 695 -0.03 -28.94 19.18
CA ASN A 695 0.93 -28.80 20.28
C ASN A 695 2.22 -29.61 20.02
N PRO A 696 2.96 -29.32 18.93
CA PRO A 696 4.07 -30.14 18.46
C PRO A 696 5.21 -30.31 19.48
N THR A 697 5.76 -31.52 19.58
CA THR A 697 7.01 -31.85 20.29
C THR A 697 8.03 -32.43 19.31
N GLY A 698 8.95 -31.61 18.82
CA GLY A 698 10.07 -32.06 17.97
C GLY A 698 9.76 -32.26 16.49
N ILE A 699 8.50 -32.11 16.05
CA ILE A 699 8.10 -32.19 14.63
C ILE A 699 7.32 -30.95 14.19
N THR A 700 7.50 -30.51 12.94
CA THR A 700 6.67 -29.45 12.36
C THR A 700 5.23 -29.97 12.17
N PRO A 701 4.20 -29.30 12.70
CA PRO A 701 2.83 -29.79 12.62
C PRO A 701 2.27 -29.62 11.20
N ILE A 702 1.31 -30.47 10.83
CA ILE A 702 0.48 -30.36 9.62
C ILE A 702 -0.99 -30.37 10.07
N ILE A 703 -1.85 -29.58 9.42
CA ILE A 703 -3.30 -29.67 9.66
C ILE A 703 -3.77 -31.08 9.24
N PRO A 704 -4.54 -31.80 10.09
CA PRO A 704 -5.11 -33.09 9.69
C PRO A 704 -5.89 -32.98 8.37
N THR A 705 -5.87 -34.02 7.54
CA THR A 705 -6.71 -34.04 6.33
C THR A 705 -8.18 -34.13 6.72
N GLY A 706 -9.03 -33.33 6.08
CA GLY A 706 -10.46 -33.29 6.38
C GLY A 706 -11.12 -31.99 5.93
N THR A 707 -12.43 -31.90 6.13
CA THR A 707 -13.25 -30.76 5.76
C THR A 707 -13.58 -29.94 7.01
N PHE A 708 -12.97 -28.76 7.15
CA PHE A 708 -13.11 -27.90 8.35
C PHE A 708 -14.07 -26.73 8.16
N SER A 709 -14.74 -26.58 7.01
CA SER A 709 -15.54 -25.39 6.67
C SER A 709 -16.55 -25.01 7.75
N ASN A 710 -17.19 -26.01 8.36
CA ASN A 710 -18.16 -25.81 9.44
C ASN A 710 -17.48 -25.50 10.78
N PHE A 711 -16.28 -26.03 11.03
CA PHE A 711 -15.51 -25.78 12.25
C PHE A 711 -14.85 -24.38 12.26
N VAL A 712 -14.54 -23.81 11.09
CA VAL A 712 -13.94 -22.47 10.96
C VAL A 712 -14.94 -21.36 10.61
N ALA A 713 -16.24 -21.69 10.51
CA ALA A 713 -17.32 -20.73 10.31
C ALA A 713 -17.52 -19.81 11.54
N ASN A 714 -18.24 -18.70 11.36
CA ASN A 714 -18.64 -17.81 12.46
C ASN A 714 -19.30 -18.61 13.60
N ASP A 715 -19.04 -18.21 14.85
CA ASP A 715 -19.61 -18.85 16.06
C ASP A 715 -19.31 -20.35 16.22
N SER A 716 -18.28 -20.84 15.52
CA SER A 716 -17.84 -22.24 15.55
C SER A 716 -16.57 -22.47 16.38
N GLY A 717 -15.78 -23.50 16.04
CA GLY A 717 -14.62 -23.99 16.78
C GLY A 717 -13.45 -23.01 16.99
N THR A 718 -12.48 -23.47 17.79
CA THR A 718 -11.25 -22.75 18.13
C THR A 718 -10.02 -23.55 17.71
N PHE A 719 -9.09 -22.90 17.02
CA PHE A 719 -7.75 -23.45 16.77
C PHE A 719 -6.73 -22.84 17.72
N ILE A 720 -5.91 -23.69 18.33
CA ILE A 720 -4.78 -23.29 19.19
C ILE A 720 -3.47 -23.79 18.59
N PHE A 721 -2.54 -22.88 18.35
CA PHE A 721 -1.16 -23.20 17.97
C PHE A 721 -0.24 -23.06 19.19
N GLY A 722 0.26 -24.21 19.69
CA GLY A 722 1.10 -24.33 20.88
C GLY A 722 2.44 -25.02 20.58
N GLY A 723 2.89 -25.91 21.44
CA GLY A 723 4.08 -26.73 21.22
C GLY A 723 5.37 -26.20 21.86
N SER A 724 6.42 -27.01 21.80
CA SER A 724 7.73 -26.72 22.39
C SER A 724 8.76 -26.23 21.37
N ILE A 725 8.38 -26.15 20.09
CA ILE A 725 9.25 -25.72 18.99
C ILE A 725 8.72 -24.48 18.27
N ASN A 726 9.61 -23.78 17.60
CA ASN A 726 9.25 -22.72 16.65
C ASN A 726 8.82 -23.37 15.33
N TYR A 727 7.76 -22.86 14.69
CA TYR A 727 7.32 -23.37 13.39
C TYR A 727 6.49 -22.36 12.61
N THR A 728 6.44 -22.55 11.29
CA THR A 728 5.50 -21.87 10.42
C THR A 728 4.12 -22.54 10.54
N ILE A 729 3.08 -21.75 10.78
CA ILE A 729 1.69 -22.23 10.82
C ILE A 729 1.40 -22.99 9.54
N PRO A 730 0.84 -24.21 9.61
CA PRO A 730 0.65 -25.02 8.43
C PRO A 730 -0.38 -24.37 7.49
N THR A 731 -0.09 -24.41 6.18
CA THR A 731 -0.86 -23.71 5.14
C THR A 731 -2.09 -24.48 4.66
N GLY A 732 -2.39 -25.63 5.26
CA GLY A 732 -3.56 -26.45 4.90
C GLY A 732 -4.91 -25.81 5.21
N LEU A 733 -4.93 -24.76 6.04
CA LEU A 733 -6.09 -23.90 6.27
C LEU A 733 -5.66 -22.42 6.23
N THR A 734 -6.43 -21.62 5.51
CA THR A 734 -6.25 -20.16 5.38
C THR A 734 -7.28 -19.36 6.16
N THR A 735 -8.32 -20.01 6.71
CA THR A 735 -9.37 -19.36 7.51
C THR A 735 -9.56 -20.12 8.82
N TYR A 736 -9.68 -19.37 9.91
CA TYR A 736 -10.00 -19.88 11.24
C TYR A 736 -11.19 -19.11 11.82
N ASN A 737 -11.97 -19.71 12.72
CA ASN A 737 -12.93 -18.94 13.51
C ASN A 737 -12.22 -18.22 14.66
N ASN A 738 -12.05 -18.86 15.81
CA ASN A 738 -11.22 -18.33 16.88
C ASN A 738 -9.80 -18.88 16.75
N LEU A 739 -8.81 -17.99 16.86
CA LEU A 739 -7.40 -18.33 16.71
C LEU A 739 -6.60 -17.95 17.95
N VAL A 740 -5.93 -18.94 18.55
CA VAL A 740 -5.15 -18.75 19.78
C VAL A 740 -3.70 -19.19 19.57
N PHE A 741 -2.77 -18.39 20.09
CA PHE A 741 -1.36 -18.74 20.17
C PHE A 741 -0.95 -18.90 21.63
N PHE A 742 -0.25 -19.98 21.93
CA PHE A 742 0.17 -20.35 23.28
C PHE A 742 1.60 -20.91 23.27
N ASN A 743 2.15 -21.16 24.47
CA ASN A 743 3.54 -21.53 24.76
C ASN A 743 4.58 -20.47 24.38
N ASN A 744 5.75 -20.51 25.04
CA ASN A 744 6.81 -19.52 24.85
C ASN A 744 7.70 -19.81 23.62
N THR A 745 7.10 -19.84 22.43
CA THR A 745 7.76 -20.16 21.15
C THR A 745 7.35 -19.17 20.05
N ILE A 746 8.02 -19.22 18.90
CA ILE A 746 7.74 -18.37 17.73
C ILE A 746 6.84 -19.14 16.74
N LYS A 747 5.73 -18.52 16.35
CA LYS A 747 4.79 -19.00 15.33
C LYS A 747 4.79 -18.04 14.16
N THR A 748 5.18 -18.51 12.97
CA THR A 748 5.27 -17.67 11.77
C THR A 748 4.13 -17.96 10.81
N LEU A 749 3.47 -16.96 10.24
CA LEU A 749 2.47 -17.20 9.19
C LEU A 749 3.14 -17.77 7.93
N GLY A 750 2.51 -18.80 7.33
CA GLY A 750 2.95 -19.39 6.06
C GLY A 750 2.14 -18.93 4.84
N VAL A 751 1.01 -18.28 5.06
CA VAL A 751 0.06 -17.83 4.02
C VAL A 751 -0.80 -16.69 4.59
N ASN A 752 -1.41 -15.89 3.70
CA ASN A 752 -2.46 -14.94 4.12
C ASN A 752 -3.56 -15.72 4.84
N THR A 753 -3.89 -15.27 6.04
CA THR A 753 -4.81 -15.97 6.93
C THR A 753 -5.95 -15.02 7.34
N SER A 754 -7.17 -15.53 7.36
CA SER A 754 -8.36 -14.82 7.80
C SER A 754 -8.87 -15.39 9.13
N VAL A 755 -9.36 -14.52 10.01
CA VAL A 755 -9.97 -14.91 11.29
C VAL A 755 -11.41 -14.40 11.30
N ASN A 756 -12.37 -15.30 11.44
CA ASN A 756 -13.78 -14.94 11.51
C ASN A 756 -14.18 -14.45 12.92
N GLY A 757 -13.56 -15.01 13.96
CA GLY A 757 -13.78 -14.65 15.36
C GLY A 757 -12.61 -13.85 15.96
N SER A 758 -12.29 -14.13 17.22
CA SER A 758 -11.26 -13.39 17.96
C SER A 758 -9.86 -14.00 17.83
N LEU A 759 -8.85 -13.13 17.85
CA LEU A 759 -7.42 -13.51 17.83
C LEU A 759 -6.80 -13.29 19.21
N ARG A 760 -6.19 -14.33 19.79
CA ARG A 760 -5.61 -14.29 21.14
C ARG A 760 -4.17 -14.74 21.18
N LEU A 761 -3.27 -13.86 21.62
CA LEU A 761 -1.89 -14.19 22.00
C LEU A 761 -1.86 -14.39 23.52
N LEU A 762 -1.73 -15.63 23.97
CA LEU A 762 -1.67 -15.96 25.39
C LEU A 762 -0.23 -16.10 25.89
N ALA A 763 0.68 -16.59 25.05
CA ALA A 763 2.12 -16.68 25.32
C ALA A 763 2.91 -16.67 24.00
N GLY A 764 4.23 -16.43 24.09
CA GLY A 764 5.15 -16.56 22.96
C GLY A 764 5.12 -15.40 21.97
N THR A 765 5.53 -15.69 20.74
CA THR A 765 5.71 -14.71 19.67
C THR A 765 4.97 -15.12 18.40
N LEU A 766 4.17 -14.20 17.85
CA LEU A 766 3.60 -14.31 16.49
C LEU A 766 4.46 -13.50 15.51
N ALA A 767 4.90 -14.11 14.43
CA ALA A 767 5.59 -13.44 13.32
C ALA A 767 4.73 -13.50 12.05
N THR A 768 4.47 -12.36 11.42
CA THR A 768 3.54 -12.30 10.27
C THR A 768 4.19 -12.68 8.95
N GLY A 769 5.52 -12.77 8.87
CA GLY A 769 6.21 -13.00 7.60
C GLY A 769 5.86 -11.88 6.60
N ALA A 770 5.60 -12.28 5.35
CA ALA A 770 5.06 -11.40 4.30
C ALA A 770 3.51 -11.38 4.27
N PHE A 771 2.86 -12.13 5.16
CA PHE A 771 1.44 -12.46 5.05
C PHE A 771 0.58 -11.67 6.03
N THR A 772 -0.70 -11.52 5.72
CA THR A 772 -1.71 -10.84 6.55
C THR A 772 -2.46 -11.81 7.48
N LEU A 773 -2.97 -11.30 8.61
CA LEU A 773 -3.81 -12.02 9.55
C LEU A 773 -4.99 -11.12 9.99
N ASN A 774 -5.97 -10.97 9.10
CA ASN A 774 -7.03 -9.97 9.28
C ASN A 774 -8.35 -10.61 9.72
N HIS A 775 -9.14 -9.83 10.45
CA HIS A 775 -10.52 -10.20 10.77
C HIS A 775 -11.44 -10.08 9.54
N GLN A 776 -12.38 -11.02 9.39
CA GLN A 776 -13.36 -11.07 8.29
C GLN A 776 -14.80 -11.36 8.74
N GLY A 777 -15.04 -11.56 10.05
CA GLY A 777 -16.36 -11.91 10.57
C GLY A 777 -17.23 -10.72 10.98
N ALA A 778 -18.24 -10.97 11.81
CA ALA A 778 -19.17 -9.97 12.28
C ALA A 778 -18.55 -9.01 13.31
N ALA A 779 -19.17 -7.85 13.54
CA ALA A 779 -18.70 -6.88 14.53
C ALA A 779 -18.82 -7.44 15.96
N GLY A 780 -17.79 -7.27 16.79
CA GLY A 780 -17.74 -7.75 18.18
C GLY A 780 -16.40 -8.35 18.58
N ASP A 781 -15.62 -8.81 17.61
CA ASP A 781 -14.38 -9.54 17.85
C ASP A 781 -13.20 -8.65 18.26
N SER A 782 -12.27 -9.29 18.98
CA SER A 782 -11.11 -8.64 19.55
C SER A 782 -9.81 -9.29 19.12
N LEU A 783 -8.77 -8.46 19.01
CA LEU A 783 -7.40 -8.91 19.10
C LEU A 783 -6.90 -8.65 20.52
N ALA A 784 -6.58 -9.73 21.24
CA ALA A 784 -6.04 -9.66 22.59
C ALA A 784 -4.63 -10.24 22.67
N ALA A 785 -3.71 -9.54 23.33
CA ALA A 785 -2.35 -10.02 23.55
C ALA A 785 -1.97 -9.88 25.03
N SER A 786 -1.66 -11.00 25.66
CA SER A 786 -1.36 -11.13 27.09
C SER A 786 0.01 -10.57 27.44
N ALA A 787 0.28 -10.44 28.74
CA ALA A 787 1.57 -9.97 29.24
C ALA A 787 2.74 -10.81 28.71
N GLY A 788 3.85 -10.14 28.39
CA GLY A 788 5.09 -10.77 27.90
C GLY A 788 5.06 -11.29 26.46
N THR A 789 3.92 -11.26 25.78
CA THR A 789 3.80 -11.72 24.39
C THR A 789 4.43 -10.75 23.39
N ARG A 790 4.75 -11.23 22.18
CA ARG A 790 5.32 -10.39 21.11
C ARG A 790 4.68 -10.63 19.75
N MET A 791 4.51 -9.57 18.97
CA MET A 791 4.19 -9.62 17.55
C MET A 791 5.34 -9.03 16.73
N PHE A 792 5.92 -9.83 15.83
CA PHE A 792 6.86 -9.37 14.81
C PHE A 792 6.12 -9.10 13.50
N ILE A 793 6.07 -7.83 13.13
CA ILE A 793 5.48 -7.37 11.88
C ILE A 793 6.62 -7.23 10.87
N THR A 794 6.74 -8.21 9.99
CA THR A 794 7.87 -8.34 9.06
C THR A 794 7.51 -8.04 7.61
N GLY A 795 6.25 -7.69 7.31
CA GLY A 795 5.80 -7.30 5.97
C GLY A 795 5.34 -5.83 5.92
N THR A 796 5.15 -5.29 4.72
CA THR A 796 4.90 -3.85 4.50
C THR A 796 3.64 -3.34 5.22
N ASN A 797 2.52 -4.08 5.14
CA ASN A 797 1.20 -3.67 5.63
C ASN A 797 0.44 -4.84 6.28
N ASN A 798 1.07 -5.58 7.19
CA ASN A 798 0.51 -6.84 7.68
C ASN A 798 0.36 -6.95 9.20
N PHE A 799 0.18 -5.82 9.89
CA PHE A 799 -0.36 -5.87 11.25
C PHE A 799 -1.80 -6.42 11.19
N PRO A 800 -2.17 -7.37 12.07
CA PRO A 800 -3.54 -7.88 12.13
C PRO A 800 -4.57 -6.77 12.26
N ALA A 801 -5.46 -6.64 11.28
CA ALA A 801 -6.37 -5.51 11.16
C ALA A 801 -7.85 -5.93 11.23
N SER A 802 -8.73 -4.93 11.22
CA SER A 802 -10.20 -5.04 11.13
C SER A 802 -10.93 -5.56 12.38
N TYR A 803 -10.22 -5.81 13.49
CA TYR A 803 -10.86 -6.10 14.76
C TYR A 803 -11.55 -4.86 15.34
N GLN A 804 -12.68 -5.06 16.03
CA GLN A 804 -13.40 -3.96 16.68
C GLN A 804 -12.62 -3.42 17.89
N THR A 805 -11.97 -4.30 18.65
CA THR A 805 -11.21 -3.94 19.84
C THR A 805 -9.80 -4.51 19.83
N TYR A 806 -8.83 -3.72 20.30
CA TYR A 806 -7.43 -4.10 20.42
C TYR A 806 -7.00 -4.04 21.89
N ASN A 807 -6.87 -5.20 22.52
CA ASN A 807 -6.54 -5.37 23.93
C ASN A 807 -5.10 -5.86 24.08
N LEU A 808 -4.14 -4.95 23.89
CA LEU A 808 -2.71 -5.24 24.04
C LEU A 808 -2.26 -4.93 25.46
N ASP A 809 -1.73 -5.91 26.18
CA ASP A 809 -1.17 -5.70 27.52
C ASP A 809 -0.03 -4.67 27.51
N SER A 810 0.20 -3.98 28.62
CA SER A 810 1.28 -3.00 28.76
C SER A 810 2.68 -3.54 28.42
N THR A 811 2.91 -4.83 28.65
CA THR A 811 4.18 -5.51 28.39
C THR A 811 4.21 -6.28 27.06
N ASN A 812 3.08 -6.35 26.34
CA ASN A 812 3.06 -6.90 24.98
C ASN A 812 3.92 -6.04 24.06
N ALA A 813 4.79 -6.67 23.26
CA ALA A 813 5.68 -5.99 22.34
C ALA A 813 5.23 -6.14 20.89
N VAL A 814 4.96 -5.03 20.21
CA VAL A 814 4.79 -5.01 18.75
C VAL A 814 6.06 -4.47 18.11
N SER A 815 6.64 -5.23 17.19
CA SER A 815 7.94 -4.93 16.59
C SER A 815 7.84 -4.90 15.07
N TYR A 816 7.93 -3.70 14.48
CA TYR A 816 8.08 -3.48 13.05
C TYR A 816 9.57 -3.51 12.71
N ASN A 817 10.07 -4.66 12.23
CA ASN A 817 11.49 -4.94 12.10
C ASN A 817 11.98 -5.18 10.65
N GLN A 818 11.12 -5.00 9.65
CA GLN A 818 11.50 -5.22 8.26
C GLN A 818 12.51 -4.17 7.77
N ASN A 819 13.48 -4.60 6.97
CA ASN A 819 14.39 -3.73 6.21
C ASN A 819 13.73 -3.11 4.97
N ALA A 820 12.44 -2.79 5.07
CA ALA A 820 11.66 -2.04 4.10
C ALA A 820 10.75 -1.04 4.82
N SER A 821 10.19 -0.10 4.06
CA SER A 821 9.15 0.79 4.58
C SER A 821 7.94 -0.03 5.02
N GLN A 822 7.33 0.33 6.16
CA GLN A 822 6.15 -0.37 6.68
C GLN A 822 5.11 0.63 7.15
N SER A 823 3.85 0.25 7.13
CA SER A 823 2.79 1.03 7.76
C SER A 823 2.56 0.58 9.20
N VAL A 824 2.61 1.54 10.13
CA VAL A 824 2.30 1.35 11.54
C VAL A 824 0.80 1.58 11.73
N TYR A 825 0.11 0.58 12.27
CA TYR A 825 -1.34 0.59 12.40
C TYR A 825 -1.79 1.67 13.40
N GLY A 826 -2.81 2.43 13.01
CA GLY A 826 -3.32 3.57 13.78
C GLY A 826 -4.64 3.28 14.48
N GLY A 827 -5.08 4.18 15.34
CA GLY A 827 -6.35 4.09 16.06
C GLY A 827 -6.34 3.16 17.27
N ILE A 828 -5.17 2.62 17.66
CA ILE A 828 -5.07 1.60 18.71
C ILE A 828 -4.11 2.01 19.83
N THR A 829 -4.19 1.25 20.93
CA THR A 829 -3.28 1.38 22.07
C THR A 829 -2.31 0.20 22.13
N TYR A 830 -1.03 0.47 21.91
CA TYR A 830 0.06 -0.48 22.04
C TYR A 830 0.50 -0.67 23.50
N GLY A 831 1.06 -1.85 23.80
CA GLY A 831 1.87 -2.06 25.00
C GLY A 831 3.22 -1.36 24.88
N ARG A 832 4.19 -2.08 24.31
CA ARG A 832 5.48 -1.59 23.82
C ARG A 832 5.49 -1.59 22.30
N LEU A 833 6.02 -0.52 21.71
CA LEU A 833 6.13 -0.40 20.25
C LEU A 833 7.60 -0.22 19.86
N TYR A 834 8.10 -1.14 19.05
CA TYR A 834 9.46 -1.14 18.52
C TYR A 834 9.42 -0.93 17.00
N LEU A 835 10.08 0.12 16.52
CA LEU A 835 10.29 0.42 15.12
C LEU A 835 11.79 0.27 14.85
N GLN A 836 12.17 -0.90 14.32
CA GLN A 836 13.56 -1.34 14.25
C GLN A 836 13.93 -1.80 12.84
N ASN A 837 15.22 -1.76 12.51
CA ASN A 837 15.75 -2.38 11.30
C ASN A 837 17.28 -2.55 11.43
N THR A 838 17.89 -3.33 10.52
CA THR A 838 19.27 -3.80 10.66
C THR A 838 20.23 -3.38 9.54
N GLY A 839 19.86 -2.47 8.62
CA GLY A 839 20.69 -2.24 7.43
C GLY A 839 20.33 -1.09 6.49
N ALA A 840 19.05 -0.71 6.40
CA ALA A 840 18.58 0.21 5.37
C ALA A 840 18.10 1.55 5.96
N THR A 841 17.98 2.58 5.12
CA THR A 841 17.13 3.73 5.49
C THR A 841 15.70 3.38 5.15
N VAL A 842 14.83 3.25 6.16
CA VAL A 842 13.42 2.89 5.93
C VAL A 842 12.49 3.83 6.66
N VAL A 843 11.30 4.01 6.07
CA VAL A 843 10.25 4.86 6.62
C VAL A 843 9.14 4.00 7.18
N LYS A 844 8.82 4.19 8.46
CA LYS A 844 7.67 3.58 9.13
C LYS A 844 6.56 4.62 9.18
N THR A 845 5.46 4.43 8.46
CA THR A 845 4.42 5.44 8.28
C THR A 845 3.22 5.17 9.18
N LEU A 846 2.82 6.12 10.03
CA LEU A 846 1.59 6.02 10.83
C LEU A 846 0.35 6.15 9.96
N LEU A 847 -0.60 5.23 10.14
CA LEU A 847 -1.91 5.26 9.50
C LEU A 847 -3.01 5.88 10.37
N GLY A 848 -2.69 6.32 11.59
CA GLY A 848 -3.63 6.95 12.51
C GLY A 848 -2.97 7.36 13.83
N ASN A 849 -3.76 7.96 14.73
CA ASN A 849 -3.32 8.30 16.09
C ASN A 849 -2.92 7.04 16.85
N ILE A 850 -1.88 7.09 17.69
CA ILE A 850 -1.47 5.95 18.52
C ILE A 850 -1.32 6.34 19.99
N THR A 851 -1.62 5.39 20.87
CA THR A 851 -1.22 5.44 22.29
C THR A 851 -0.27 4.29 22.60
N VAL A 852 0.78 4.53 23.39
CA VAL A 852 1.73 3.49 23.84
C VAL A 852 1.75 3.47 25.37
N LYS A 853 1.37 2.33 25.97
CA LYS A 853 1.23 2.15 27.42
C LYS A 853 2.58 2.15 28.15
N ASP A 854 3.59 1.56 27.53
CA ASP A 854 4.96 1.53 28.03
C ASP A 854 5.85 2.34 27.08
N SER A 855 6.73 1.71 26.31
CA SER A 855 7.80 2.42 25.61
C SER A 855 7.65 2.41 24.09
N LEU A 856 7.88 3.56 23.45
CA LEU A 856 8.08 3.69 22.00
C LEU A 856 9.57 3.74 21.71
N THR A 857 10.09 2.76 20.98
CA THR A 857 11.48 2.70 20.55
C THR A 857 11.58 2.80 19.04
N VAL A 858 12.31 3.79 18.52
CA VAL A 858 12.70 3.93 17.12
C VAL A 858 14.21 3.80 17.04
N SER A 859 14.68 2.64 16.59
CA SER A 859 16.12 2.31 16.61
C SER A 859 16.62 1.70 15.30
N THR A 860 17.89 1.93 14.97
CA THR A 860 18.60 1.21 13.89
C THR A 860 19.95 0.73 14.38
N THR A 861 20.45 -0.37 13.83
CA THR A 861 21.86 -0.77 14.01
C THR A 861 22.75 -0.08 12.97
N THR A 862 22.28 -0.01 11.72
CA THR A 862 22.95 0.61 10.56
C THR A 862 21.87 1.20 9.63
N GLY A 863 22.02 2.46 9.20
CA GLY A 863 21.02 3.20 8.39
C GLY A 863 20.10 4.14 9.19
N SER A 864 19.15 4.81 8.52
CA SER A 864 18.20 5.75 9.14
C SER A 864 16.76 5.20 9.20
N ASN A 865 16.25 4.87 10.40
CA ASN A 865 14.82 4.62 10.60
C ASN A 865 14.12 5.94 10.85
N ARG A 866 13.09 6.20 10.07
CA ARG A 866 12.27 7.39 10.22
C ARG A 866 10.83 6.96 10.48
N LEU A 867 10.22 7.50 11.53
CA LEU A 867 8.79 7.44 11.74
C LEU A 867 8.16 8.63 11.00
N ASP A 868 7.41 8.35 9.94
CA ASP A 868 6.55 9.32 9.25
C ASP A 868 5.17 9.36 9.90
N VAL A 869 4.75 10.56 10.24
CA VAL A 869 3.47 10.87 10.90
C VAL A 869 2.38 11.31 9.90
N SER A 870 2.60 11.06 8.61
CA SER A 870 1.70 11.10 7.44
C SER A 870 0.76 12.32 7.27
N ALA A 871 -0.04 12.34 6.20
CA ALA A 871 -0.69 13.56 5.66
C ALA A 871 -1.69 14.24 6.61
N SER A 872 -2.18 13.53 7.62
CA SER A 872 -3.22 13.99 8.53
C SER A 872 -2.69 14.43 9.91
N ASN A 873 -1.37 14.56 10.08
CA ASN A 873 -0.73 15.05 11.30
C ASN A 873 -1.06 14.23 12.57
N TYR A 874 -1.04 12.90 12.47
CA TYR A 874 -1.46 12.00 13.54
C TYR A 874 -0.67 12.19 14.85
N THR A 875 -1.37 12.07 15.97
CA THR A 875 -0.83 12.26 17.31
C THR A 875 -0.18 10.99 17.87
N ILE A 876 0.85 11.18 18.69
CA ILE A 876 1.53 10.11 19.44
C ILE A 876 1.36 10.40 20.93
N SER A 877 0.66 9.53 21.66
CA SER A 877 0.46 9.62 23.11
C SER A 877 1.28 8.54 23.82
N LEU A 878 2.16 8.92 24.74
CA LEU A 878 3.10 8.03 25.43
C LEU A 878 2.82 8.02 26.93
N LYS A 879 2.64 6.83 27.51
CA LYS A 879 2.54 6.62 28.96
C LYS A 879 3.85 6.15 29.61
N GLY A 880 4.81 5.63 28.83
CA GLY A 880 6.18 5.32 29.27
C GLY A 880 7.25 6.02 28.41
N HIS A 881 8.39 5.38 28.17
CA HIS A 881 9.58 6.06 27.64
C HIS A 881 9.55 6.27 26.11
N LEU A 882 10.33 7.25 25.62
CA LEU A 882 10.62 7.42 24.21
C LEU A 882 12.11 7.16 23.96
N ALA A 883 12.46 6.18 23.14
CA ALA A 883 13.83 5.87 22.78
C ALA A 883 14.06 6.07 21.27
N LEU A 884 14.90 7.04 20.91
CA LEU A 884 15.28 7.40 19.55
C LEU A 884 16.79 7.10 19.34
N THR A 885 17.19 5.83 19.31
CA THR A 885 18.62 5.40 19.32
C THR A 885 19.18 5.09 17.93
N GLN A 886 20.21 5.79 17.46
CA GLN A 886 20.81 5.65 16.11
C GLN A 886 22.32 5.87 16.13
N THR A 887 23.01 5.35 15.11
CA THR A 887 24.46 5.50 14.90
C THR A 887 24.85 6.69 14.01
N SER A 888 23.92 7.39 13.32
CA SER A 888 24.26 8.63 12.56
C SER A 888 23.09 9.58 12.19
N GLY A 889 23.30 10.89 12.42
CA GLY A 889 23.00 12.07 11.59
C GLY A 889 21.57 12.48 11.17
N SER A 890 20.58 11.59 11.09
CA SER A 890 19.28 11.90 10.45
C SER A 890 18.11 12.09 11.43
N THR A 891 17.14 12.95 11.06
CA THR A 891 15.91 13.20 11.83
C THR A 891 15.02 11.96 11.90
N LYS A 892 14.71 11.47 13.10
CA LYS A 892 13.92 10.24 13.33
C LYS A 892 12.42 10.40 13.16
N LEU A 893 11.91 11.57 13.48
CA LEU A 893 10.52 11.94 13.25
C LEU A 893 10.51 12.77 11.97
N LEU A 894 9.87 12.25 10.93
CA LEU A 894 9.59 13.02 9.72
C LEU A 894 8.52 14.05 10.08
N LEU A 895 8.94 15.30 10.12
CA LEU A 895 8.13 16.40 10.64
C LEU A 895 6.98 16.75 9.70
N ARG A 896 5.77 16.79 10.27
CA ARG A 896 4.60 17.50 9.73
C ARG A 896 3.94 18.25 10.88
N SER A 897 2.66 18.61 10.84
CA SER A 897 2.02 19.40 11.90
C SER A 897 1.57 18.56 13.13
N ASN A 898 2.25 17.46 13.43
CA ASN A 898 1.84 16.49 14.46
C ASN A 898 2.15 16.93 15.90
N THR A 899 1.56 16.22 16.88
CA THR A 899 1.82 16.42 18.32
C THR A 899 2.26 15.12 18.99
N VAL A 900 3.37 15.19 19.73
CA VAL A 900 3.82 14.13 20.66
C VAL A 900 3.45 14.54 22.08
N THR A 901 2.73 13.67 22.80
CA THR A 901 2.26 13.94 24.17
C THR A 901 2.78 12.90 25.15
N PHE A 902 3.39 13.36 26.24
CA PHE A 902 3.80 12.53 27.37
C PHE A 902 2.71 12.60 28.46
N ASN A 903 1.93 11.53 28.60
CA ASN A 903 0.75 11.39 29.46
C ASN A 903 0.93 10.27 30.50
N GLY A 904 2.16 9.94 30.87
CA GLY A 904 2.45 8.89 31.86
C GLY A 904 2.14 9.33 33.29
N ASN A 905 2.06 8.35 34.20
CA ASN A 905 1.96 8.56 35.65
C ASN A 905 3.31 8.38 36.37
N ASN A 906 4.26 7.69 35.72
CA ASN A 906 5.62 7.49 36.21
C ASN A 906 6.58 8.45 35.50
N ALA A 907 7.74 8.73 36.10
CA ALA A 907 8.77 9.54 35.45
C ALA A 907 9.13 8.97 34.07
N GLN A 908 9.07 9.80 33.03
CA GLN A 908 9.35 9.38 31.66
C GLN A 908 10.72 9.89 31.21
N THR A 909 11.34 9.17 30.30
CA THR A 909 12.66 9.50 29.76
C THR A 909 12.61 9.53 28.25
N ILE A 910 13.32 10.49 27.67
CA ILE A 910 13.54 10.62 26.24
C ILE A 910 15.02 10.35 25.99
N THR A 911 15.32 9.17 25.46
CA THR A 911 16.69 8.71 25.18
C THR A 911 16.97 8.84 23.70
N THR A 912 18.11 9.43 23.33
CA THR A 912 18.44 9.71 21.92
C THR A 912 19.88 9.22 21.62
N GLY A 913 20.16 8.74 20.41
CA GLY A 913 21.49 8.23 20.02
C GLY A 913 22.44 9.35 19.58
N SER A 914 23.75 9.24 19.86
CA SER A 914 24.78 10.29 19.61
C SER A 914 24.72 10.89 18.20
N GLY A 915 24.76 12.23 18.07
CA GLY A 915 24.78 12.93 16.78
C GLY A 915 23.42 13.01 16.08
N THR A 916 22.32 12.78 16.80
CA THR A 916 20.95 12.84 16.26
C THR A 916 20.33 14.20 16.54
N VAL A 917 19.72 14.83 15.52
CA VAL A 917 18.83 15.98 15.71
C VAL A 917 17.40 15.47 15.92
N ASN A 918 16.86 15.61 17.14
CA ASN A 918 15.45 15.30 17.36
C ASN A 918 14.64 16.53 17.05
N ASN A 919 13.70 16.40 16.12
CA ASN A 919 12.76 17.46 15.84
C ASN A 919 11.38 16.98 16.24
N PHE A 920 10.75 17.71 17.15
CA PHE A 920 9.33 17.65 17.40
C PHE A 920 8.67 18.79 16.63
N ASN A 921 7.49 18.52 16.06
CA ASN A 921 6.65 19.62 15.61
C ASN A 921 5.98 20.26 16.82
N ASN A 922 4.98 19.61 17.42
CA ASN A 922 4.47 19.97 18.73
C ASN A 922 4.87 18.93 19.78
N LEU A 923 5.19 19.38 20.99
CA LEU A 923 5.53 18.55 22.14
C LEU A 923 4.66 18.99 23.32
N THR A 924 3.94 18.06 23.94
CA THR A 924 3.08 18.32 25.10
C THR A 924 3.48 17.44 26.28
N ILE A 925 3.65 18.05 27.45
CA ILE A 925 4.03 17.40 28.70
C ILE A 925 2.86 17.48 29.69
N ASN A 926 2.20 16.34 29.88
CA ASN A 926 1.06 16.15 30.79
C ASN A 926 1.40 15.26 32.00
N ASN A 927 2.62 14.74 32.05
CA ASN A 927 3.09 13.88 33.11
C ASN A 927 3.56 14.69 34.33
N THR A 928 2.86 14.54 35.45
CA THR A 928 3.15 15.20 36.74
C THR A 928 4.41 14.65 37.42
N ALA A 929 4.80 13.40 37.15
CA ALA A 929 6.05 12.82 37.63
C ALA A 929 7.28 13.35 36.87
N GLY A 930 7.06 14.08 35.77
CA GLY A 930 8.09 14.75 34.99
C GLY A 930 8.64 13.92 33.83
N VAL A 931 9.20 14.63 32.85
CA VAL A 931 9.83 14.08 31.65
C VAL A 931 11.27 14.57 31.58
N THR A 932 12.21 13.64 31.37
CA THR A 932 13.65 13.97 31.31
C THR A 932 14.27 13.53 30.00
N PHE A 933 14.97 14.43 29.32
CA PHE A 933 15.88 14.07 28.24
C PHE A 933 17.18 13.51 28.80
N ALA A 934 17.66 12.40 28.23
CA ALA A 934 18.93 11.79 28.62
C ALA A 934 20.12 12.75 28.36
N ALA A 935 21.20 12.60 29.13
CA ALA A 935 22.41 13.44 28.99
C ALA A 935 23.36 12.85 27.92
N ASN A 936 23.56 13.53 26.79
CA ASN A 936 24.26 12.94 25.64
C ASN A 936 24.81 13.93 24.57
N THR A 937 25.00 15.22 24.89
CA THR A 937 25.57 16.24 23.98
C THR A 937 24.87 16.36 22.62
N GLN A 938 23.54 16.48 22.63
CA GLN A 938 22.71 16.42 21.40
C GLN A 938 22.18 17.76 20.94
N THR A 939 21.48 17.75 19.80
CA THR A 939 20.63 18.85 19.35
C THR A 939 19.16 18.43 19.33
N ASP A 940 18.30 19.07 20.11
CA ASP A 940 16.86 18.84 20.17
C ASP A 940 16.11 20.10 19.71
N SER A 941 14.98 19.95 19.02
CA SER A 941 14.20 21.08 18.52
C SER A 941 12.69 20.87 18.64
N VAL A 942 11.97 21.94 18.94
CA VAL A 942 10.51 22.03 18.80
C VAL A 942 10.20 23.14 17.80
N ARG A 943 9.61 22.79 16.64
CA ARG A 943 9.33 23.74 15.55
C ARG A 943 7.98 24.43 15.64
N GLY A 944 7.00 23.76 16.23
CA GLY A 944 5.67 24.26 16.53
C GLY A 944 5.59 24.62 18.00
N THR A 945 4.64 24.03 18.72
CA THR A 945 4.34 24.37 20.11
C THR A 945 4.98 23.41 21.11
N LEU A 946 5.72 23.96 22.09
CA LEU A 946 6.03 23.26 23.33
C LEU A 946 4.99 23.65 24.39
N THR A 947 4.24 22.66 24.88
CA THR A 947 3.28 22.81 25.97
C THR A 947 3.76 22.03 27.17
N VAL A 948 3.98 22.70 28.31
CA VAL A 948 4.20 22.03 29.60
C VAL A 948 3.04 22.41 30.51
N ASN A 949 2.14 21.47 30.77
CA ASN A 949 0.94 21.74 31.55
C ASN A 949 1.25 22.04 33.03
N ALA A 950 0.34 22.73 33.70
CA ALA A 950 0.49 23.17 35.09
C ALA A 950 0.90 22.00 36.01
N GLY A 951 1.88 22.25 36.89
CA GLY A 951 2.38 21.23 37.82
C GLY A 951 3.35 20.20 37.21
N ASN A 952 3.58 20.22 35.90
CA ASN A 952 4.48 19.28 35.24
C ASN A 952 5.89 19.86 35.06
N ASN A 953 6.87 18.97 34.90
CA ASN A 953 8.27 19.34 34.75
C ASN A 953 8.90 18.70 33.50
N LEU A 954 9.65 19.48 32.73
CA LEU A 954 10.48 19.03 31.61
C LEU A 954 11.96 19.31 31.89
N ASN A 955 12.77 18.27 32.03
CA ASN A 955 14.23 18.37 32.14
C ASN A 955 14.89 18.23 30.77
N LEU A 956 15.65 19.25 30.38
CA LEU A 956 16.31 19.39 29.07
C LEU A 956 17.56 18.49 28.91
N GLY A 957 18.03 17.88 30.00
CA GLY A 957 19.19 16.98 30.01
C GLY A 957 20.54 17.71 29.97
N ALA A 958 21.54 17.12 30.61
CA ALA A 958 22.88 17.70 30.68
C ALA A 958 23.63 17.57 29.34
N GLY A 959 24.34 18.64 28.94
CA GLY A 959 25.12 18.71 27.70
C GLY A 959 24.32 18.97 26.42
N ASN A 960 22.99 18.93 26.47
CA ASN A 960 22.13 19.03 25.28
C ASN A 960 21.98 20.47 24.78
N SER A 961 21.72 20.65 23.49
CA SER A 961 21.46 21.92 22.83
C SER A 961 20.03 21.97 22.30
N TRP A 962 19.24 22.94 22.76
CA TRP A 962 17.82 23.04 22.46
C TRP A 962 17.52 24.15 21.45
N PHE A 963 16.69 23.89 20.46
CA PHE A 963 16.24 24.86 19.45
C PHE A 963 14.72 24.99 19.46
N PHE A 964 14.20 26.04 20.07
CA PHE A 964 12.77 26.33 20.02
C PHE A 964 12.52 27.25 18.84
N ALA A 965 11.84 26.78 17.78
CA ALA A 965 11.64 27.53 16.53
C ALA A 965 10.17 27.92 16.25
N GLY A 966 9.20 27.43 17.03
CA GLY A 966 7.80 27.84 16.94
C GLY A 966 7.35 28.69 18.13
N ASN A 967 6.04 28.80 18.32
CA ASN A 967 5.43 29.49 19.47
C ASN A 967 5.48 28.59 20.70
N ALA A 968 6.17 28.99 21.76
CA ALA A 968 6.03 28.37 23.06
C ALA A 968 4.79 28.96 23.74
N SER A 969 3.60 28.41 23.41
CA SER A 969 2.31 28.82 23.98
C SER A 969 2.14 28.21 25.37
N TYR A 970 2.18 29.07 26.38
CA TYR A 970 2.02 28.74 27.78
C TYR A 970 0.71 29.37 28.29
N PRO A 971 -0.45 28.73 28.10
CA PRO A 971 -1.71 29.25 28.62
C PRO A 971 -1.60 29.30 30.15
N SER A 972 -1.68 30.51 30.70
CA SER A 972 -1.97 30.87 32.10
C SER A 972 -1.81 29.72 33.12
N GLN A 973 -0.65 29.66 33.81
CA GLN A 973 -0.19 28.70 34.84
C GLN A 973 0.64 27.49 34.36
N SER A 974 1.55 27.69 33.42
CA SER A 974 2.29 26.59 32.80
C SER A 974 3.41 26.00 33.66
N GLY A 975 3.70 24.71 33.44
CA GLY A 975 4.73 23.93 34.15
C GLY A 975 6.16 24.45 33.95
N THR A 976 7.13 23.77 34.55
CA THR A 976 8.52 24.28 34.64
C THR A 976 9.50 23.54 33.74
N LEU A 977 10.48 24.26 33.20
CA LEU A 977 11.68 23.70 32.59
C LEU A 977 12.80 23.55 33.64
N THR A 978 13.60 22.50 33.50
CA THR A 978 14.85 22.33 34.25
C THR A 978 16.02 22.06 33.31
N SER A 979 17.19 22.60 33.63
CA SER A 979 18.42 22.50 32.82
C SER A 979 19.65 22.35 33.70
N THR A 980 20.84 22.27 33.07
CA THR A 980 22.13 22.22 33.77
C THR A 980 23.13 23.20 33.14
N ALA A 981 24.23 23.51 33.84
CA ALA A 981 25.27 24.43 33.37
C ALA A 981 25.98 23.99 32.07
N THR A 982 25.72 22.77 31.56
CA THR A 982 26.25 22.27 30.29
C THR A 982 25.20 22.28 29.15
N THR A 983 23.94 22.62 29.44
CA THR A 983 22.84 22.66 28.47
C THR A 983 22.83 23.99 27.69
N ASN A 984 22.83 23.95 26.35
CA ASN A 984 22.66 25.14 25.50
C ASN A 984 21.20 25.37 25.13
N LEU A 985 20.79 26.63 24.99
CA LEU A 985 19.45 27.03 24.58
C LEU A 985 19.50 28.03 23.42
N ASN A 986 18.83 27.70 22.32
CA ASN A 986 18.70 28.51 21.12
C ASN A 986 17.23 28.82 20.84
N LEU A 987 16.96 30.10 20.66
CA LEU A 987 15.64 30.66 20.43
C LEU A 987 15.59 31.24 19.00
N SER A 988 15.31 30.32 18.04
CA SER A 988 15.11 30.39 16.57
C SER A 988 13.94 31.11 15.83
N GLY A 989 12.74 31.02 16.38
CA GLY A 989 11.47 31.11 15.66
C GLY A 989 10.99 32.46 15.15
N THR A 990 9.92 32.37 14.35
CA THR A 990 9.27 33.46 13.59
C THR A 990 7.98 33.98 14.23
N THR A 991 7.64 33.55 15.45
CA THR A 991 6.40 33.97 16.14
C THR A 991 6.68 35.11 17.14
N VAL A 992 5.64 35.88 17.47
CA VAL A 992 5.78 37.24 18.05
C VAL A 992 6.00 37.23 19.57
N ASN A 993 5.60 36.21 20.35
CA ASN A 993 5.81 36.17 21.80
C ASN A 993 5.90 34.73 22.35
N ASP A 994 6.92 34.44 23.15
CA ASP A 994 7.11 33.17 23.88
C ASP A 994 7.26 33.41 25.39
N SER A 995 6.93 32.45 26.25
CA SER A 995 7.12 32.58 27.72
C SER A 995 7.85 31.38 28.36
N LEU A 996 9.16 31.40 28.47
CA LEU A 996 9.90 30.34 29.17
C LEU A 996 9.80 30.49 30.70
N ARG A 997 9.48 29.39 31.40
CA ARG A 997 9.46 29.32 32.86
C ARG A 997 10.37 28.21 33.37
N PHE A 998 11.39 28.58 34.13
CA PHE A 998 12.29 27.62 34.76
C PHE A 998 11.85 27.30 36.19
N ALA A 999 12.22 26.12 36.71
CA ALA A 999 11.97 25.75 38.11
C ALA A 999 12.70 26.67 39.09
N SER A 1000 12.27 26.66 40.36
CA SER A 1000 12.72 27.59 41.41
C SER A 1000 14.16 27.39 41.88
N SER A 1001 14.79 26.23 41.66
CA SER A 1001 16.14 25.95 42.16
C SER A 1001 17.25 26.51 41.25
N ALA A 1002 18.35 26.96 41.86
CA ALA A 1002 19.49 27.56 41.14
C ALA A 1002 20.16 26.60 40.13
N ALA A 1003 20.28 25.31 40.49
CA ALA A 1003 20.82 24.30 39.59
C ALA A 1003 19.94 24.11 38.34
N ALA A 1004 18.61 24.11 38.52
CA ALA A 1004 17.64 23.83 37.47
C ALA A 1004 17.46 24.97 36.44
N ARG A 1005 18.08 26.13 36.67
CA ARG A 1005 18.05 27.30 35.79
C ARG A 1005 19.43 27.72 35.31
N SER A 1006 20.40 26.83 35.43
CA SER A 1006 21.74 27.05 34.88
C SER A 1006 21.76 26.55 33.43
N LEU A 1007 22.33 27.34 32.52
CA LEU A 1007 22.54 27.02 31.11
C LEU A 1007 24.00 27.31 30.75
N ASN A 1008 24.52 26.63 29.74
CA ASN A 1008 25.83 26.92 29.14
C ASN A 1008 25.73 28.15 28.24
N ASN A 1009 25.29 28.00 26.99
CA ASN A 1009 25.07 29.12 26.07
C ASN A 1009 23.59 29.41 25.87
N VAL A 1010 23.24 30.69 25.69
CA VAL A 1010 21.88 31.11 25.30
C VAL A 1010 21.98 31.95 24.03
N THR A 1011 21.24 31.58 22.98
CA THR A 1011 21.17 32.34 21.72
C THR A 1011 19.75 32.80 21.47
N LEU A 1012 19.57 34.09 21.17
CA LEU A 1012 18.29 34.69 20.80
C LEU A 1012 18.35 35.18 19.36
N ASN A 1013 17.57 34.56 18.49
CA ASN A 1013 17.45 34.90 17.07
C ASN A 1013 16.00 34.77 16.60
N ARG A 1014 15.10 35.53 17.22
CA ARG A 1014 13.70 35.65 16.83
C ARG A 1014 13.58 36.57 15.61
N THR A 1015 13.14 36.04 14.47
CA THR A 1015 13.14 36.81 13.22
C THR A 1015 11.89 37.66 13.00
N ALA A 1016 10.84 37.49 13.81
CA ALA A 1016 9.67 38.36 13.81
C ALA A 1016 9.96 39.73 14.44
N SER A 1017 9.38 40.78 13.85
CA SER A 1017 9.49 42.16 14.35
C SER A 1017 8.95 42.26 15.77
N SER A 1018 9.76 42.81 16.68
CA SER A 1018 9.42 43.01 18.10
C SER A 1018 9.18 41.73 18.91
N ALA A 1019 9.70 40.58 18.47
CA ALA A 1019 9.46 39.32 19.15
C ALA A 1019 10.09 39.30 20.56
N ARG A 1020 9.29 38.96 21.57
CA ARG A 1020 9.70 38.90 22.98
C ARG A 1020 9.74 37.46 23.47
N VAL A 1021 10.81 37.11 24.17
CA VAL A 1021 10.86 35.89 24.99
C VAL A 1021 10.82 36.31 26.44
N VAL A 1022 9.69 36.05 27.08
CA VAL A 1022 9.51 36.29 28.50
C VAL A 1022 10.19 35.16 29.27
N VAL A 1023 11.11 35.49 30.18
CA VAL A 1023 11.64 34.54 31.16
C VAL A 1023 11.00 34.87 32.50
N THR A 1024 10.10 34.00 32.97
CA THR A 1024 9.46 34.17 34.28
C THR A 1024 10.11 33.28 35.35
N GLY A 1025 10.35 33.86 36.52
CA GLY A 1025 10.71 33.16 37.76
C GLY A 1025 9.71 33.46 38.87
N THR A 1026 9.58 32.56 39.84
CA THR A 1026 8.84 32.82 41.08
C THR A 1026 9.71 33.66 42.02
N ARG A 1027 9.38 34.93 42.28
CA ARG A 1027 10.02 35.83 43.27
C ARG A 1027 11.53 35.58 43.52
N SER A 1028 12.39 36.43 42.94
CA SER A 1028 13.85 36.57 43.21
C SER A 1028 14.80 35.65 42.44
N ASP A 1029 14.28 35.00 41.40
CA ASP A 1029 14.91 33.87 40.74
C ASP A 1029 15.72 34.25 39.48
N SER A 1030 17.03 33.94 39.44
CA SER A 1030 17.97 34.41 38.40
C SER A 1030 18.37 33.33 37.39
N LEU A 1031 18.06 33.49 36.10
CA LEU A 1031 18.58 32.60 35.03
C LEU A 1031 20.11 32.77 34.93
N THR A 1032 20.87 31.69 35.10
CA THR A 1032 22.35 31.75 35.08
C THR A 1032 22.89 31.18 33.77
N VAL A 1033 23.72 31.96 33.06
CA VAL A 1033 24.40 31.57 31.83
C VAL A 1033 25.90 31.46 32.09
N GLY A 1034 26.43 30.25 31.95
CA GLY A 1034 27.82 29.87 32.16
C GLY A 1034 28.77 30.32 31.05
N GLY A 1035 28.30 30.20 29.80
CA GLY A 1035 28.97 30.59 28.57
C GLY A 1035 28.50 31.95 28.06
N THR A 1036 28.18 32.05 26.78
CA THR A 1036 27.84 33.33 26.12
C THR A 1036 26.33 33.48 25.93
N LEU A 1037 25.80 34.66 26.23
CA LEU A 1037 24.50 35.14 25.75
C LEU A 1037 24.67 35.81 24.38
N THR A 1038 24.16 35.20 23.32
CA THR A 1038 24.23 35.73 21.95
C THR A 1038 22.89 36.34 21.55
N LEU A 1039 22.88 37.63 21.24
CA LEU A 1039 21.70 38.40 20.83
C LEU A 1039 21.81 38.75 19.34
N THR A 1040 21.08 38.03 18.49
CA THR A 1040 21.06 38.27 17.03
C THR A 1040 19.81 39.03 16.61
N LYS A 1041 18.63 38.64 17.10
CA LYS A 1041 17.32 39.31 16.85
C LYS A 1041 16.33 38.93 17.96
N GLY A 1042 15.47 39.86 18.39
CA GLY A 1042 14.45 39.65 19.42
C GLY A 1042 14.84 40.17 20.80
N ILE A 1043 13.84 40.39 21.66
CA ILE A 1043 14.01 40.96 23.01
C ILE A 1043 13.87 39.85 24.05
N LEU A 1044 14.83 39.75 24.97
CA LEU A 1044 14.73 38.88 26.15
C LEU A 1044 14.11 39.68 27.29
N GLU A 1045 12.86 39.41 27.63
CA GLU A 1045 12.14 40.14 28.67
C GLU A 1045 12.25 39.42 30.01
N ILE A 1046 12.80 40.12 30.99
CA ILE A 1046 12.95 39.66 32.37
C ILE A 1046 11.84 40.31 33.21
N GLN A 1047 10.80 39.54 33.51
CA GLN A 1047 9.66 40.04 34.28
C GLN A 1047 9.85 39.94 35.80
N ASN A 1048 9.03 40.70 36.54
CA ASN A 1048 9.01 40.75 38.00
C ASN A 1048 10.37 41.15 38.60
N THR A 1049 10.81 40.45 39.66
CA THR A 1049 12.12 40.65 40.28
C THR A 1049 13.22 39.76 39.70
N GLY A 1050 12.98 39.11 38.55
CA GLY A 1050 13.93 38.21 37.89
C GLY A 1050 15.23 38.90 37.49
N LEU A 1051 16.26 38.10 37.20
CA LEU A 1051 17.58 38.57 36.82
C LEU A 1051 18.21 37.58 35.83
N ILE A 1052 18.84 38.05 34.76
CA ILE A 1052 19.76 37.21 33.98
C ILE A 1052 21.20 37.43 34.47
N LYS A 1053 21.87 36.36 34.90
CA LYS A 1053 23.24 36.36 35.44
C LYS A 1053 24.19 35.72 34.44
N LEU A 1054 25.14 36.48 33.93
CA LEU A 1054 26.19 36.00 33.02
C LEU A 1054 27.48 35.81 33.81
N THR A 1055 27.99 34.57 33.83
CA THR A 1055 29.17 34.20 34.65
C THR A 1055 30.45 34.03 33.85
N ASN A 1056 30.37 33.98 32.51
CA ASN A 1056 31.55 33.98 31.64
C ASN A 1056 32.32 35.30 31.75
N THR A 1057 33.58 35.22 32.19
CA THR A 1057 34.46 36.38 32.40
C THR A 1057 35.32 36.74 31.18
N THR A 1058 35.16 36.08 30.04
CA THR A 1058 35.85 36.42 28.79
C THR A 1058 34.89 37.11 27.83
N THR A 1059 33.83 36.42 27.41
CA THR A 1059 32.82 36.89 26.45
C THR A 1059 31.40 36.65 26.96
N PRO A 1060 30.93 37.36 28.00
CA PRO A 1060 29.62 37.11 28.60
C PRO A 1060 28.47 37.29 27.63
N VAL A 1061 28.54 38.30 26.76
CA VAL A 1061 27.47 38.65 25.83
C VAL A 1061 28.06 39.04 24.47
N SER A 1062 27.34 38.70 23.40
CA SER A 1062 27.65 39.09 22.01
C SER A 1062 26.39 39.61 21.32
N GLY A 1063 26.51 40.67 20.53
CA GLY A 1063 25.36 41.39 19.93
C GLY A 1063 24.80 42.50 20.84
N GLY A 1064 23.59 42.97 20.52
CA GLY A 1064 22.94 44.07 21.22
C GLY A 1064 22.69 45.29 20.32
N ASP A 1065 21.44 45.55 19.94
CA ASP A 1065 21.00 46.72 19.17
C ASP A 1065 19.52 47.07 19.44
N THR A 1066 18.92 47.94 18.62
CA THR A 1066 17.52 48.35 18.77
C THR A 1066 16.48 47.25 18.55
N ILE A 1067 16.86 46.13 17.93
CA ILE A 1067 16.02 44.96 17.64
C ILE A 1067 16.47 43.71 18.42
N ASN A 1068 17.54 43.77 19.21
CA ASN A 1068 17.98 42.70 20.09
C ASN A 1068 18.62 43.20 21.41
N TYR A 1069 17.97 42.97 22.55
CA TYR A 1069 18.46 43.39 23.86
C TYR A 1069 17.75 42.66 25.00
N VAL A 1070 18.27 42.84 26.22
CA VAL A 1070 17.60 42.40 27.46
C VAL A 1070 16.72 43.53 27.98
N ASP A 1071 15.41 43.30 28.03
CA ASP A 1071 14.45 44.20 28.67
C ASP A 1071 14.28 43.78 30.14
N GLY A 1072 14.93 44.53 31.06
CA GLY A 1072 14.94 44.23 32.49
C GLY A 1072 16.34 44.09 33.09
N ARG A 1073 16.44 43.34 34.20
CA ARG A 1073 17.67 43.26 35.03
C ARG A 1073 18.67 42.28 34.44
N MET A 1074 19.90 42.75 34.23
CA MET A 1074 21.02 41.94 33.75
C MET A 1074 22.22 42.09 34.68
N ALA A 1075 22.92 41.00 35.01
CA ALA A 1075 24.17 41.03 35.75
C ALA A 1075 25.30 40.31 35.02
N ILE A 1076 26.50 40.90 35.03
CA ILE A 1076 27.69 40.34 34.38
C ILE A 1076 28.82 40.21 35.41
N GLN A 1077 29.44 39.03 35.43
CA GLN A 1077 30.64 38.74 36.22
C GLN A 1077 31.88 39.35 35.55
N PHE A 1078 32.60 40.21 36.28
CA PHE A 1078 33.91 40.73 35.85
C PHE A 1078 35.04 39.76 36.23
N PRO A 1079 36.16 39.74 35.49
CA PRO A 1079 37.33 38.96 35.83
C PRO A 1079 38.06 39.58 37.03
N ALA A 1080 38.84 38.77 37.76
CA ALA A 1080 39.76 39.28 38.77
C ALA A 1080 40.95 39.98 38.10
N SER A 1081 41.35 41.14 38.63
CA SER A 1081 42.65 41.78 38.34
C SER A 1081 42.91 42.30 36.91
N VAL A 1082 41.89 42.49 36.07
CA VAL A 1082 42.03 43.07 34.71
C VAL A 1082 41.05 44.24 34.53
N ALA A 1083 41.50 45.33 33.91
CA ALA A 1083 40.66 46.49 33.54
C ALA A 1083 39.70 46.17 32.38
N ALA A 1084 38.89 45.13 32.55
CA ALA A 1084 38.00 44.60 31.54
C ALA A 1084 36.81 45.52 31.31
N VAL A 1085 36.44 45.69 30.05
CA VAL A 1085 35.25 46.45 29.65
C VAL A 1085 34.10 45.48 29.41
N ARG A 1086 32.91 45.84 29.88
CA ARG A 1086 31.66 45.10 29.66
C ARG A 1086 30.59 45.98 29.06
N ASN A 1087 29.91 45.45 28.05
CA ASN A 1087 28.72 46.04 27.46
C ASN A 1087 27.50 45.33 28.05
N PHE A 1088 26.55 46.10 28.53
CA PHE A 1088 25.24 45.65 28.98
C PHE A 1088 24.21 46.07 27.92
N PRO A 1089 23.82 45.19 27.00
CA PRO A 1089 22.79 45.49 26.01
C PRO A 1089 21.40 45.44 26.67
N VAL A 1090 21.11 46.43 27.51
CA VAL A 1090 19.86 46.56 28.25
C VAL A 1090 18.91 47.56 27.61
N GLY A 1091 17.62 47.37 27.85
CA GLY A 1091 16.53 48.24 27.42
C GLY A 1091 15.38 48.27 28.43
N ALA A 1092 14.36 49.06 28.11
CA ALA A 1092 13.08 49.09 28.83
C ALA A 1092 11.93 49.27 27.82
N GLY A 1093 10.97 48.34 27.78
CA GLY A 1093 9.90 48.39 26.78
C GLY A 1093 10.48 48.31 25.38
N ASN A 1094 10.22 49.29 24.52
CA ASN A 1094 10.75 49.33 23.14
C ASN A 1094 12.05 50.16 23.00
N PHE A 1095 12.71 50.51 24.09
CA PHE A 1095 13.88 51.39 24.09
C PHE A 1095 15.17 50.63 24.43
N TYR A 1096 16.05 50.45 23.43
CA TYR A 1096 17.42 49.98 23.63
C TYR A 1096 18.36 51.11 24.06
N ARG A 1097 19.10 50.91 25.15
CA ARG A 1097 19.91 51.96 25.79
C ARG A 1097 21.10 51.32 26.54
N PRO A 1098 22.13 50.84 25.82
CA PRO A 1098 23.19 50.03 26.41
C PRO A 1098 24.06 50.81 27.41
N VAL A 1099 24.65 50.10 28.36
CA VAL A 1099 25.62 50.65 29.33
C VAL A 1099 26.98 50.00 29.12
N ARG A 1100 28.06 50.79 29.06
CA ARG A 1100 29.43 50.30 28.93
C ARG A 1100 30.23 50.67 30.17
N LEU A 1101 30.80 49.67 30.84
CA LEU A 1101 31.49 49.85 32.13
C LEU A 1101 32.88 49.22 32.07
N ARG A 1102 33.87 49.88 32.69
CA ARG A 1102 35.26 49.41 32.77
C ARG A 1102 35.63 49.09 34.21
N GLY A 1103 36.14 47.88 34.44
CA GLY A 1103 36.74 47.46 35.70
C GLY A 1103 37.97 48.31 36.06
N SER A 1104 38.15 48.70 37.31
CA SER A 1104 39.43 49.25 37.78
C SER A 1104 40.46 48.13 38.01
N SER A 1105 41.74 48.46 37.86
CA SER A 1105 42.84 47.54 38.20
C SER A 1105 42.82 47.26 39.72
N GLY A 1106 42.45 46.04 40.13
CA GLY A 1106 42.34 45.64 41.54
C GLY A 1106 41.00 45.01 41.96
N ALA A 1107 40.01 44.95 41.07
CA ALA A 1107 38.70 44.36 41.40
C ALA A 1107 38.76 42.84 41.63
N THR A 1108 38.13 42.35 42.71
CA THR A 1108 38.04 40.91 43.07
C THR A 1108 36.81 40.26 42.41
N ALA A 1109 36.74 40.29 41.08
CA ALA A 1109 35.64 39.70 40.30
C ALA A 1109 34.23 40.15 40.78
N PRO A 1110 33.86 41.43 40.66
CA PRO A 1110 32.51 41.88 41.02
C PRO A 1110 31.44 41.36 40.04
N LEU A 1111 30.28 41.01 40.57
CA LEU A 1111 29.05 40.74 39.82
C LEU A 1111 28.19 42.00 39.82
N LEU A 1112 28.13 42.67 38.67
CA LEU A 1112 27.48 43.96 38.53
C LEU A 1112 26.14 43.84 37.83
N ARG A 1113 25.07 44.33 38.44
CA ARG A 1113 23.72 44.39 37.91
C ARG A 1113 23.44 45.76 37.29
N VAL A 1114 22.81 45.77 36.13
CA VAL A 1114 22.31 46.95 35.41
C VAL A 1114 20.83 46.76 35.08
N GLU A 1115 20.02 47.81 35.29
CA GLU A 1115 18.59 47.86 34.96
C GLU A 1115 18.25 49.28 34.46
N ILE A 1116 17.40 49.38 33.43
CA ILE A 1116 16.81 50.66 33.01
C ILE A 1116 15.43 50.78 33.64
N ILE A 1117 15.18 51.89 34.32
CA ILE A 1117 13.90 52.16 34.94
C ILE A 1117 13.20 53.26 34.13
N PRO A 1118 12.09 52.96 33.44
CA PRO A 1118 11.40 53.90 32.53
C PRO A 1118 10.49 54.88 33.30
N ARG A 1119 11.04 55.57 34.30
CA ARG A 1119 10.37 56.66 35.03
C ARG A 1119 11.40 57.70 35.48
N ALA A 1120 10.94 58.84 35.98
CA ALA A 1120 11.82 59.87 36.55
C ALA A 1120 12.74 59.33 37.67
N ALA A 1121 13.96 59.87 37.75
CA ALA A 1121 14.89 59.55 38.83
C ALA A 1121 14.32 59.96 40.21
N PRO A 1122 14.63 59.23 41.30
CA PRO A 1122 14.28 59.65 42.66
C PRO A 1122 14.90 61.02 43.00
N THR A 1123 14.17 61.89 43.69
CA THR A 1123 14.55 63.30 43.94
C THR A 1123 15.50 63.51 45.12
N ASN A 1124 16.21 62.48 45.58
CA ASN A 1124 16.92 62.52 46.86
C ASN A 1124 18.39 62.90 46.65
N SER A 1125 18.77 64.09 47.14
CA SER A 1125 20.14 64.63 47.28
C SER A 1125 21.16 64.18 46.22
N PHE A 1126 21.05 64.78 45.03
CA PHE A 1126 22.15 64.75 44.07
C PHE A 1126 23.28 65.69 44.52
N PRO A 1127 24.55 65.42 44.17
CA PRO A 1127 25.63 66.37 44.36
C PRO A 1127 25.29 67.74 43.76
N THR A 1128 25.79 68.81 44.37
CA THR A 1128 25.50 70.19 43.95
C THR A 1128 25.92 70.50 42.50
N GLU A 1129 26.75 69.66 41.88
CA GLU A 1129 27.14 69.79 40.47
C GLU A 1129 26.07 69.29 39.48
N ILE A 1130 25.06 68.51 39.92
CA ILE A 1130 24.01 67.99 39.03
C ILE A 1130 22.88 69.01 38.91
N GLN A 1131 22.83 69.73 37.80
CA GLN A 1131 21.84 70.79 37.56
C GLN A 1131 20.45 70.26 37.16
N GLN A 1132 20.37 69.12 36.47
CA GLN A 1132 19.11 68.51 36.00
C GLN A 1132 19.22 66.99 35.90
N THR A 1133 18.09 66.30 36.07
CA THR A 1133 17.96 64.84 35.88
C THR A 1133 16.92 64.50 34.82
N SER A 1134 17.04 63.34 34.18
CA SER A 1134 16.02 62.88 33.23
C SER A 1134 14.67 62.64 33.92
N ASN A 1135 13.60 63.18 33.35
CA ASN A 1135 12.22 62.91 33.72
C ASN A 1135 11.63 61.65 33.03
N VAL A 1136 12.35 61.05 32.10
CA VAL A 1136 11.86 59.91 31.29
C VAL A 1136 12.33 58.57 31.85
N ARG A 1137 13.59 58.47 32.29
CA ARG A 1137 14.21 57.20 32.69
C ARG A 1137 15.53 57.42 33.42
N PHE A 1138 15.95 56.45 34.23
CA PHE A 1138 17.29 56.41 34.81
C PHE A 1138 17.84 54.97 34.83
N TYR A 1139 19.15 54.84 35.00
CA TYR A 1139 19.82 53.56 35.16
C TYR A 1139 20.03 53.27 36.66
N ARG A 1140 19.82 52.01 37.05
CA ARG A 1140 20.24 51.49 38.34
C ARG A 1140 21.41 50.54 38.14
N LEU A 1141 22.49 50.76 38.90
CA LEU A 1141 23.67 49.94 38.91
C LEU A 1141 23.92 49.46 40.35
N ASP A 1142 24.05 48.15 40.54
CA ASP A 1142 24.30 47.55 41.86
C ASP A 1142 25.41 46.49 41.78
N ILE A 1143 26.36 46.51 42.71
CA ILE A 1143 27.27 45.38 42.92
C ILE A 1143 26.51 44.38 43.80
N ILE A 1144 26.20 43.21 43.24
CA ILE A 1144 25.37 42.18 43.89
C ILE A 1144 26.18 40.93 44.28
N GLY A 1145 27.50 40.98 44.14
CA GLY A 1145 28.47 39.96 44.60
C GLY A 1145 29.92 40.41 44.33
N GLY A 1146 30.87 39.99 45.18
CA GLY A 1146 32.28 40.45 45.16
C GLY A 1146 32.50 41.81 45.85
N ASN A 1147 33.75 42.18 46.15
CA ASN A 1147 34.10 43.47 46.79
C ASN A 1147 34.35 44.58 45.75
N ALA A 1148 34.01 45.82 46.14
CA ALA A 1148 33.79 46.96 45.25
C ALA A 1148 35.06 47.58 44.63
N PHE A 1149 34.82 48.27 43.51
CA PHE A 1149 35.75 49.18 42.83
C PHE A 1149 36.39 50.18 43.80
N THR A 1150 37.71 50.33 43.75
CA THR A 1150 38.35 51.58 44.18
C THR A 1150 38.01 52.66 43.16
N THR A 1151 37.19 53.64 43.58
CA THR A 1151 36.82 54.81 42.78
C THR A 1151 38.06 55.59 42.38
N ASN A 1152 38.29 55.77 41.08
CA ASN A 1152 39.09 56.89 40.60
C ASN A 1152 38.14 57.80 39.81
N THR A 1153 37.97 59.00 40.34
CA THR A 1153 37.11 60.07 39.82
C THR A 1153 37.68 60.56 38.49
N ASP A 1154 36.99 60.25 37.40
CA ASP A 1154 36.81 61.18 36.29
C ASP A 1154 35.49 60.82 35.61
N THR A 1155 34.50 61.66 35.89
CA THR A 1155 33.15 61.68 35.32
C THR A 1155 33.13 62.26 33.92
#